data_AF-A0A0D0MXA8-F1
#
_entry.id   AF-A0A0D0MXA8-F1
#
_cell.length_a   1.000
_cell.length_b   1.000
_cell.length_c   1.000
_cell.angle_alpha   90.00
_cell.angle_beta   90.00
_cell.angle_gamma   90.00
#
_symmetry.space_group_name_H-M   'P 1'
#
loop_
_entity.id
_entity.type
_entity.pdbx_description
1 polymer ?
#
loop_
_entity_poly.entity_id
_entity_poly.type
_entity_poly.pdbx_seq_one_letter_code
_entity_poly.pdbx_strand_id
1 'polypeptide(L)'
;MLVAKEREKADTAMLMDADNQLTKWQQQNMYGEGGVYSRKGKNALDITNQTLEQFEQAQADIAKNLTNDAQKARYAQIVASRRNSLSNDLNRYEYNERQNYYGQVEKGQLETSMQGAALEYQDPAKVQQYRQKIDAVLASRAERLGLSPEAAQAERLETNSSMSTAVIQRMLVDSPQKAKSYFESLKDTMTAEDQIRASSGIDQGFRRLEAEARQRKIEARQIQAINRMELSSRVQDASAAYSQGLDFDNPPTIADFKAAYGDKAQEEYKSFTKIQEVAPAIREFATASPEEREQILTKFQPGKGGIATEGFKEDSQLYQHLTGVAVGLLKQQQTDPAGYVTKYSPIVRQAFAAAQEEGTPEAYQAYATATMAEQRRLGVAQPQLLPKEAADQLAANFNQQINGGESAAALIEQQAQLWGKDFPTVLQQVGKKLPAEAQVIATGLPKDIAERMASVASIPNKDLDIGLQKGQKDEISQNIQAAMAPFAESLQGQVGSASTYSTMYKAALRTATSYVLQGESPKDAARRVVDGMVNDKYDFFGTYRVPKTLDTGAVSRGAERALQTIKPEELMVLPGIQGVTDEQNAKQLYEALQSSGQWVPTNDESGLALTLNGYQLMGKDGKPIIRTWDQLQTEGLQESGKYRVAPLGIMP
;
A
#
# COMPACT_ATOMS: atom_id res chain seq x y z
N MET A 1 -58.81 -74.34 -106.64
CA MET A 1 -59.13 -74.35 -105.19
C MET A 1 -57.89 -74.23 -104.28
N LEU A 2 -56.71 -74.80 -104.59
CA LEU A 2 -55.50 -74.64 -103.75
C LEU A 2 -54.91 -73.21 -103.69
N VAL A 3 -54.95 -72.45 -104.79
CA VAL A 3 -54.36 -71.09 -104.87
C VAL A 3 -55.07 -70.06 -103.96
N ALA A 4 -56.38 -70.20 -103.76
CA ALA A 4 -57.15 -69.28 -102.91
C ALA A 4 -56.83 -69.47 -101.41
N LYS A 5 -56.59 -70.72 -100.99
CA LYS A 5 -56.31 -71.07 -99.59
C LYS A 5 -54.88 -70.69 -99.16
N GLU A 6 -53.91 -70.79 -100.07
CA GLU A 6 -52.54 -70.32 -99.80
C GLU A 6 -52.45 -68.78 -99.78
N ARG A 7 -53.26 -68.08 -100.58
CA ARG A 7 -53.36 -66.61 -100.53
C ARG A 7 -53.95 -66.12 -99.20
N GLU A 8 -54.97 -66.78 -98.66
CA GLU A 8 -55.57 -66.46 -97.36
C GLU A 8 -54.59 -66.66 -96.18
N LYS A 9 -53.74 -67.69 -96.23
CA LYS A 9 -52.68 -67.91 -95.23
C LYS A 9 -51.61 -66.82 -95.26
N ALA A 10 -51.14 -66.44 -96.45
CA ALA A 10 -50.18 -65.36 -96.62
C ALA A 10 -50.75 -64.02 -96.13
N ASP A 11 -52.02 -63.75 -96.41
CA ASP A 11 -52.72 -62.54 -95.94
C ASP A 11 -52.87 -62.50 -94.42
N THR A 12 -53.14 -63.64 -93.80
CA THR A 12 -53.23 -63.78 -92.34
C THR A 12 -51.86 -63.57 -91.68
N ALA A 13 -50.78 -64.13 -92.26
CA ALA A 13 -49.43 -63.96 -91.74
C ALA A 13 -48.96 -62.49 -91.76
N MET A 14 -49.27 -61.75 -92.83
CA MET A 14 -48.95 -60.32 -92.91
C MET A 14 -49.70 -59.49 -91.87
N LEU A 15 -50.96 -59.82 -91.59
CA LEU A 15 -51.74 -59.18 -90.53
C LEU A 15 -51.18 -59.47 -89.13
N MET A 16 -50.74 -60.71 -88.88
CA MET A 16 -50.09 -61.10 -87.62
C MET A 16 -48.75 -60.40 -87.42
N ASP A 17 -47.96 -60.22 -88.48
CA ASP A 17 -46.71 -59.46 -88.41
C ASP A 17 -46.96 -57.98 -88.09
N ALA A 18 -47.92 -57.35 -88.77
CA ALA A 18 -48.34 -55.97 -88.48
C ALA A 18 -48.82 -55.79 -87.02
N ASP A 19 -49.58 -56.75 -86.50
CA ASP A 19 -50.03 -56.76 -85.09
C ASP A 19 -48.85 -56.95 -84.10
N ASN A 20 -47.89 -57.81 -84.43
CA ASN A 20 -46.67 -58.01 -83.65
C ASN A 20 -45.78 -56.75 -83.62
N GLN A 21 -45.63 -56.06 -84.76
CA GLN A 21 -44.88 -54.81 -84.85
C GLN A 21 -45.52 -53.73 -83.96
N LEU A 22 -46.85 -53.60 -84.01
CA LEU A 22 -47.57 -52.65 -83.17
C LEU A 22 -47.48 -53.00 -81.68
N THR A 23 -47.47 -54.29 -81.33
CA THR A 23 -47.23 -54.77 -79.96
C THR A 23 -45.85 -54.38 -79.44
N LYS A 24 -44.79 -54.60 -80.25
CA LYS A 24 -43.42 -54.23 -79.88
C LYS A 24 -43.29 -52.72 -79.68
N TRP A 25 -43.88 -51.93 -80.56
CA TRP A 25 -43.92 -50.48 -80.42
C TRP A 25 -44.61 -50.07 -79.11
N GLN A 26 -45.77 -50.65 -78.81
CA GLN A 26 -46.53 -50.31 -77.60
C GLN A 26 -45.76 -50.70 -76.34
N GLN A 27 -45.15 -51.88 -76.29
CA GLN A 27 -44.35 -52.32 -75.15
C GLN A 27 -43.16 -51.38 -74.89
N GLN A 28 -42.43 -50.99 -75.94
CA GLN A 28 -41.29 -50.08 -75.82
C GLN A 28 -41.72 -48.68 -75.35
N ASN A 29 -42.81 -48.11 -75.91
CA ASN A 29 -43.23 -46.76 -75.57
C ASN A 29 -43.95 -46.68 -74.21
N MET A 30 -44.55 -47.78 -73.75
CA MET A 30 -45.19 -47.84 -72.44
C MET A 30 -44.17 -48.09 -71.32
N TYR A 31 -43.27 -49.06 -71.51
CA TYR A 31 -42.42 -49.61 -70.44
C TYR A 31 -40.91 -49.48 -70.67
N GLY A 32 -40.47 -49.11 -71.87
CA GLY A 32 -39.05 -48.92 -72.18
C GLY A 32 -38.44 -47.68 -71.52
N GLU A 33 -37.14 -47.47 -71.73
CA GLU A 33 -36.44 -46.29 -71.26
C GLU A 33 -37.05 -45.00 -71.86
N GLY A 34 -37.43 -44.06 -71.01
CA GLY A 34 -38.15 -42.83 -71.43
C GLY A 34 -39.63 -43.04 -71.79
N GLY A 35 -40.14 -44.26 -71.63
CA GLY A 35 -41.54 -44.63 -71.85
C GLY A 35 -42.49 -44.01 -70.82
N VAL A 36 -43.77 -44.09 -71.10
CA VAL A 36 -44.84 -43.41 -70.36
C VAL A 36 -44.76 -43.62 -68.84
N TYR A 37 -44.62 -44.86 -68.36
CA TYR A 37 -44.64 -45.14 -66.93
C TYR A 37 -43.39 -44.67 -66.15
N SER A 38 -42.35 -44.21 -66.86
CA SER A 38 -41.17 -43.58 -66.24
C SER A 38 -41.38 -42.09 -65.95
N ARG A 39 -42.34 -41.44 -66.61
CA ARG A 39 -42.61 -40.00 -66.49
C ARG A 39 -43.63 -39.76 -65.38
N LYS A 40 -43.18 -39.19 -64.26
CA LYS A 40 -44.01 -38.96 -63.06
C LYS A 40 -44.32 -37.47 -62.82
N GLY A 41 -45.38 -37.21 -62.06
CA GLY A 41 -45.80 -35.87 -61.65
C GLY A 41 -46.00 -34.93 -62.85
N LYS A 42 -45.34 -33.77 -62.83
CA LYS A 42 -45.44 -32.78 -63.92
C LYS A 42 -45.04 -33.33 -65.29
N ASN A 43 -44.08 -34.26 -65.34
CA ASN A 43 -43.59 -34.82 -66.60
C ASN A 43 -44.58 -35.81 -67.23
N ALA A 44 -45.61 -36.22 -66.49
CA ALA A 44 -46.70 -37.09 -66.94
C ALA A 44 -47.87 -36.31 -67.57
N LEU A 45 -47.82 -34.98 -67.59
CA LEU A 45 -48.90 -34.17 -68.18
C LEU A 45 -48.82 -34.24 -69.70
N ASP A 46 -49.96 -34.38 -70.37
CA ASP A 46 -50.10 -34.45 -71.84
C ASP A 46 -49.47 -35.70 -72.49
N ILE A 47 -49.00 -36.66 -71.69
CA ILE A 47 -48.45 -37.93 -72.20
C ILE A 47 -49.47 -38.72 -73.01
N THR A 48 -50.77 -38.57 -72.72
CA THR A 48 -51.83 -39.24 -73.47
C THR A 48 -51.84 -38.79 -74.92
N ASN A 49 -51.87 -37.47 -75.17
CA ASN A 49 -51.88 -36.93 -76.53
C ASN A 49 -50.59 -37.26 -77.27
N GLN A 50 -49.44 -37.07 -76.61
CA GLN A 50 -48.13 -37.36 -77.20
C GLN A 50 -47.98 -38.82 -77.62
N THR A 51 -48.42 -39.76 -76.76
CA THR A 51 -48.28 -41.19 -77.04
C THR A 51 -49.29 -41.65 -78.09
N LEU A 52 -50.50 -41.07 -78.11
CA LEU A 52 -51.49 -41.37 -79.14
C LEU A 52 -51.06 -40.84 -80.51
N GLU A 53 -50.42 -39.67 -80.60
CA GLU A 53 -49.87 -39.17 -81.87
C GLU A 53 -48.78 -40.11 -82.42
N GLN A 54 -47.87 -40.57 -81.54
CA GLN A 54 -46.86 -41.56 -81.93
C GLN A 54 -47.48 -42.90 -82.33
N PHE A 55 -48.57 -43.30 -81.68
CA PHE A 55 -49.34 -44.49 -82.06
C PHE A 55 -49.93 -44.34 -83.46
N GLU A 56 -50.51 -43.18 -83.80
CA GLU A 56 -51.05 -42.91 -85.13
C GLU A 56 -49.98 -42.96 -86.22
N GLN A 57 -48.79 -42.43 -85.95
CA GLN A 57 -47.66 -42.52 -86.88
C GLN A 57 -47.21 -43.96 -87.06
N ALA A 58 -47.02 -44.70 -85.96
CA ALA A 58 -46.55 -46.08 -85.99
C ALA A 58 -47.53 -47.00 -86.73
N GLN A 59 -48.84 -46.89 -86.47
CA GLN A 59 -49.84 -47.72 -87.15
C GLN A 59 -49.93 -47.38 -88.65
N ALA A 60 -49.84 -46.10 -89.03
CA ALA A 60 -49.88 -45.69 -90.43
C ALA A 60 -48.67 -46.21 -91.22
N ASP A 61 -47.48 -46.22 -90.60
CA ASP A 61 -46.27 -46.77 -91.19
C ASP A 61 -46.36 -48.30 -91.38
N ILE A 62 -46.89 -49.01 -90.38
CA ILE A 62 -47.11 -50.47 -90.48
C ILE A 62 -48.14 -50.78 -91.58
N ALA A 63 -49.21 -49.98 -91.70
CA ALA A 63 -50.26 -50.18 -92.70
C ALA A 63 -49.76 -50.10 -94.16
N LYS A 64 -48.63 -49.42 -94.43
CA LYS A 64 -48.01 -49.34 -95.78
C LYS A 64 -47.58 -50.71 -96.31
N ASN A 65 -47.29 -51.66 -95.43
CA ASN A 65 -46.88 -53.02 -95.80
C ASN A 65 -48.06 -53.93 -96.14
N LEU A 66 -49.31 -53.48 -95.97
CA LEU A 66 -50.53 -54.21 -96.30
C LEU A 66 -50.96 -53.90 -97.73
N THR A 67 -51.03 -54.92 -98.58
CA THR A 67 -51.16 -54.77 -100.05
C THR A 67 -52.59 -54.95 -100.56
N ASN A 68 -53.50 -55.50 -99.77
CA ASN A 68 -54.89 -55.74 -100.17
C ASN A 68 -55.91 -55.13 -99.20
N ASP A 69 -57.13 -54.88 -99.70
CA ASP A 69 -58.16 -54.14 -98.95
C ASP A 69 -58.71 -54.93 -97.75
N ALA A 70 -58.75 -56.26 -97.83
CA ALA A 70 -59.20 -57.11 -96.74
C ALA A 70 -58.23 -57.10 -95.54
N GLN A 71 -56.91 -57.08 -95.81
CA GLN A 71 -55.85 -56.92 -94.80
C GLN A 71 -55.96 -55.54 -94.12
N LYS A 72 -56.13 -54.47 -94.90
CA LYS A 72 -56.27 -53.10 -94.38
C LYS A 72 -57.51 -52.94 -93.50
N ALA A 73 -58.65 -53.49 -93.91
CA ALA A 73 -59.89 -53.42 -93.13
C ALA A 73 -59.78 -54.16 -91.78
N ARG A 74 -59.17 -55.36 -91.77
CA ARG A 74 -58.94 -56.11 -90.52
C ARG A 74 -57.92 -55.43 -89.61
N TYR A 75 -56.83 -54.90 -90.18
CA TYR A 75 -55.84 -54.15 -89.40
C TYR A 75 -56.44 -52.89 -88.78
N ALA A 76 -57.28 -52.16 -89.51
CA ALA A 76 -57.98 -50.99 -88.98
C ALA A 76 -58.86 -51.32 -87.75
N GLN A 77 -59.50 -52.49 -87.71
CA GLN A 77 -60.26 -52.94 -86.54
C GLN A 77 -59.35 -53.20 -85.32
N ILE A 78 -58.18 -53.82 -85.54
CA ILE A 78 -57.20 -54.08 -84.48
C ILE A 78 -56.63 -52.75 -83.95
N VAL A 79 -56.23 -51.85 -84.85
CA VAL A 79 -55.72 -50.51 -84.52
C VAL A 79 -56.76 -49.73 -83.71
N ALA A 80 -58.03 -49.72 -84.13
CA ALA A 80 -59.09 -49.03 -83.40
C ALA A 80 -59.29 -49.58 -81.98
N SER A 81 -59.30 -50.92 -81.82
CA SER A 81 -59.40 -51.57 -80.51
C SER A 81 -58.21 -51.23 -79.60
N ARG A 82 -56.99 -51.33 -80.14
CA ARG A 82 -55.74 -51.01 -79.42
C ARG A 82 -55.67 -49.54 -79.03
N ARG A 83 -56.04 -48.63 -79.94
CA ARG A 83 -56.10 -47.19 -79.68
C ARG A 83 -57.02 -46.88 -78.50
N ASN A 84 -58.19 -47.52 -78.45
CA ASN A 84 -59.15 -47.33 -77.36
C ASN A 84 -58.59 -47.85 -76.02
N SER A 85 -57.99 -49.05 -76.00
CA SER A 85 -57.34 -49.58 -74.79
C SER A 85 -56.20 -48.69 -74.32
N LEU A 86 -55.30 -48.33 -75.23
CA LEU A 86 -54.14 -47.48 -74.95
C LEU A 86 -54.56 -46.11 -74.44
N SER A 87 -55.56 -45.48 -75.08
CA SER A 87 -56.12 -44.21 -74.62
C SER A 87 -56.64 -44.31 -73.19
N ASN A 88 -57.35 -45.39 -72.81
CA ASN A 88 -57.86 -45.55 -71.46
C ASN A 88 -56.74 -45.72 -70.41
N ASP A 89 -55.71 -46.51 -70.72
CA ASP A 89 -54.57 -46.74 -69.82
C ASP A 89 -53.76 -45.45 -69.61
N LEU A 90 -53.51 -44.71 -70.69
CA LEU A 90 -52.81 -43.43 -70.68
C LEU A 90 -53.59 -42.37 -69.89
N ASN A 91 -54.89 -42.21 -70.17
CA ASN A 91 -55.75 -41.26 -69.47
C ASN A 91 -55.79 -41.55 -67.96
N ARG A 92 -55.88 -42.82 -67.56
CA ARG A 92 -55.88 -43.22 -66.15
C ARG A 92 -54.54 -42.91 -65.47
N TYR A 93 -53.43 -43.22 -66.13
CA TYR A 93 -52.10 -42.96 -65.58
C TYR A 93 -51.82 -41.46 -65.47
N GLU A 94 -52.06 -40.70 -66.55
CA GLU A 94 -51.94 -39.24 -66.56
C GLU A 94 -52.81 -38.59 -65.49
N TYR A 95 -54.05 -39.06 -65.32
CA TYR A 95 -54.93 -38.58 -64.26
C TYR A 95 -54.31 -38.78 -62.87
N ASN A 96 -53.82 -39.98 -62.55
CA ASN A 96 -53.23 -40.28 -61.24
C ASN A 96 -51.95 -39.46 -60.99
N GLU A 97 -51.06 -39.35 -61.97
CA GLU A 97 -49.84 -38.56 -61.82
C GLU A 97 -50.13 -37.06 -61.71
N ARG A 98 -51.17 -36.57 -62.39
CA ARG A 98 -51.66 -35.20 -62.21
C ARG A 98 -52.18 -34.95 -60.80
N GLN A 99 -52.93 -35.88 -60.21
CA GLN A 99 -53.37 -35.78 -58.81
C GLN A 99 -52.17 -35.77 -57.84
N ASN A 100 -51.18 -36.64 -58.06
CA ASN A 100 -49.96 -36.69 -57.26
C ASN A 100 -49.16 -35.38 -57.33
N TYR A 101 -49.01 -34.81 -58.52
CA TYR A 101 -48.34 -33.53 -58.72
C TYR A 101 -49.03 -32.40 -57.95
N TYR A 102 -50.36 -32.29 -58.04
CA TYR A 102 -51.08 -31.26 -57.29
C TYR A 102 -50.90 -31.40 -55.78
N GLY A 103 -50.96 -32.62 -55.24
CA GLY A 103 -50.70 -32.86 -53.81
C GLY A 103 -49.28 -32.47 -53.37
N GLN A 104 -48.27 -32.68 -54.22
CA GLN A 104 -46.89 -32.26 -53.93
C GLN A 104 -46.74 -30.73 -53.93
N VAL A 105 -47.34 -30.05 -54.91
CA VAL A 105 -47.33 -28.59 -55.01
C VAL A 105 -48.01 -27.96 -53.79
N GLU A 106 -49.18 -28.45 -53.40
CA GLU A 106 -49.89 -27.97 -52.22
C GLU A 106 -49.07 -28.17 -50.94
N LYS A 107 -48.49 -29.36 -50.74
CA LYS A 107 -47.62 -29.62 -49.58
C LYS A 107 -46.47 -28.61 -49.51
N GLY A 108 -45.80 -28.35 -50.64
CA GLY A 108 -44.72 -27.37 -50.70
C GLY A 108 -45.20 -25.94 -50.39
N GLN A 109 -46.39 -25.55 -50.86
CA GLN A 109 -46.97 -24.24 -50.56
C GLN A 109 -47.37 -24.09 -49.09
N LEU A 110 -47.94 -25.12 -48.48
CA LEU A 110 -48.26 -25.14 -47.05
C LEU A 110 -46.98 -25.00 -46.21
N GLU A 111 -45.96 -25.81 -46.50
CA GLU A 111 -44.68 -25.77 -45.79
C GLU A 111 -43.98 -24.40 -45.92
N THR A 112 -43.89 -23.88 -47.15
CA THR A 112 -43.31 -22.56 -47.41
C THR A 112 -44.07 -21.45 -46.68
N SER A 113 -45.40 -21.53 -46.64
CA SER A 113 -46.23 -20.53 -45.95
C SER A 113 -46.06 -20.61 -44.43
N MET A 114 -45.97 -21.82 -43.87
CA MET A 114 -45.71 -22.02 -42.43
C MET A 114 -44.33 -21.50 -42.03
N GLN A 115 -43.29 -21.82 -42.81
CA GLN A 115 -41.94 -21.29 -42.57
C GLN A 115 -41.91 -19.77 -42.74
N GLY A 116 -42.56 -19.24 -43.78
CA GLY A 116 -42.67 -17.81 -44.00
C GLY A 116 -43.35 -17.08 -42.82
N ALA A 117 -44.44 -17.64 -42.29
CA ALA A 117 -45.09 -17.10 -41.11
C ALA A 117 -44.17 -17.12 -39.87
N ALA A 118 -43.44 -18.21 -39.66
CA ALA A 118 -42.50 -18.32 -38.54
C ALA A 118 -41.31 -17.35 -38.68
N LEU A 119 -40.80 -17.13 -39.89
CA LEU A 119 -39.71 -16.18 -40.16
C LEU A 119 -40.16 -14.73 -39.98
N GLU A 120 -41.38 -14.41 -40.43
CA GLU A 120 -41.97 -13.07 -40.38
C GLU A 120 -42.82 -12.85 -39.11
N TYR A 121 -42.56 -13.61 -38.03
CA TYR A 121 -43.34 -13.57 -36.77
C TYR A 121 -43.45 -12.20 -36.12
N GLN A 122 -42.57 -11.26 -36.46
CA GLN A 122 -42.58 -9.90 -35.93
C GLN A 122 -43.63 -9.00 -36.60
N ASP A 123 -44.17 -9.40 -37.77
CA ASP A 123 -45.19 -8.67 -38.51
C ASP A 123 -46.53 -9.45 -38.51
N PRO A 124 -47.49 -9.07 -37.65
CA PRO A 124 -48.79 -9.74 -37.58
C PRO A 124 -49.57 -9.74 -38.91
N ALA A 125 -49.40 -8.72 -39.75
CA ALA A 125 -50.08 -8.64 -41.03
C ALA A 125 -49.51 -9.66 -42.02
N LYS A 126 -48.19 -9.88 -42.01
CA LYS A 126 -47.53 -10.93 -42.81
C LYS A 126 -47.93 -12.32 -42.33
N VAL A 127 -47.94 -12.56 -41.03
CA VAL A 127 -48.39 -13.84 -40.47
C VAL A 127 -49.83 -14.14 -40.90
N GLN A 128 -50.71 -13.15 -40.83
CA GLN A 128 -52.08 -13.29 -41.30
C GLN A 128 -52.17 -13.52 -42.81
N GLN A 129 -51.32 -12.88 -43.60
CA GLN A 129 -51.23 -13.12 -45.05
C GLN A 129 -50.85 -14.57 -45.36
N TYR A 130 -49.89 -15.16 -44.64
CA TYR A 130 -49.53 -16.57 -44.79
C TYR A 130 -50.65 -17.51 -44.33
N ARG A 131 -51.38 -17.14 -43.27
CA ARG A 131 -52.59 -17.85 -42.84
C ARG A 131 -53.63 -17.96 -43.96
N GLN A 132 -53.93 -16.82 -44.60
CA GLN A 132 -54.87 -16.76 -45.71
C GLN A 132 -54.41 -17.61 -46.91
N LYS A 133 -53.10 -17.63 -47.20
CA LYS A 133 -52.54 -18.50 -48.24
C LYS A 133 -52.74 -19.98 -47.90
N ILE A 134 -52.45 -20.39 -46.67
CA ILE A 134 -52.68 -21.76 -46.19
C ILE A 134 -54.16 -22.12 -46.34
N ASP A 135 -55.06 -21.26 -45.89
CA ASP A 135 -56.50 -21.50 -45.97
C ASP A 135 -56.98 -21.66 -47.43
N ALA A 136 -56.46 -20.86 -48.36
CA ALA A 136 -56.80 -20.98 -49.78
C ALA A 136 -56.29 -22.29 -50.40
N VAL A 137 -55.07 -22.72 -50.04
CA VAL A 137 -54.50 -24.00 -50.48
C VAL A 137 -55.33 -25.17 -49.95
N LEU A 138 -55.72 -25.13 -48.67
CA LEU A 138 -56.55 -26.17 -48.06
C LEU A 138 -57.97 -26.22 -48.65
N ALA A 139 -58.56 -25.07 -48.98
CA ALA A 139 -59.87 -25.03 -49.66
C ALA A 139 -59.82 -25.69 -51.04
N SER A 140 -58.81 -25.34 -51.86
CA SER A 140 -58.58 -25.96 -53.17
C SER A 140 -58.36 -27.48 -53.05
N ARG A 141 -57.61 -27.91 -52.02
CA ARG A 141 -57.36 -29.32 -51.75
C ARG A 141 -58.64 -30.06 -51.37
N ALA A 142 -59.46 -29.47 -50.51
CA ALA A 142 -60.72 -30.06 -50.07
C ALA A 142 -61.69 -30.27 -51.24
N GLU A 143 -61.82 -29.28 -52.13
CA GLU A 143 -62.63 -29.41 -53.35
C GLU A 143 -62.12 -30.52 -54.27
N ARG A 144 -60.81 -30.57 -54.51
CA ARG A 144 -60.21 -31.59 -55.38
C ARG A 144 -60.40 -33.02 -54.84
N LEU A 145 -60.26 -33.20 -53.53
CA LEU A 145 -60.35 -34.51 -52.89
C LEU A 145 -61.79 -34.90 -52.50
N GLY A 146 -62.76 -34.00 -52.63
CA GLY A 146 -64.14 -34.24 -52.22
C GLY A 146 -64.29 -34.47 -50.72
N LEU A 147 -63.53 -33.73 -49.90
CA LEU A 147 -63.60 -33.84 -48.44
C LEU A 147 -64.95 -33.35 -47.91
N SER A 148 -65.44 -33.94 -46.81
CA SER A 148 -66.60 -33.40 -46.10
C SER A 148 -66.25 -32.07 -45.42
N PRO A 149 -67.24 -31.19 -45.13
CA PRO A 149 -67.00 -29.93 -44.44
C PRO A 149 -66.25 -30.10 -43.11
N GLU A 150 -66.56 -31.16 -42.35
CA GLU A 150 -65.95 -31.46 -41.06
C GLU A 150 -64.48 -31.89 -41.23
N ALA A 151 -64.20 -32.73 -42.23
CA ALA A 151 -62.84 -33.15 -42.54
C ALA A 151 -61.97 -31.98 -43.02
N ALA A 152 -62.51 -31.10 -43.86
CA ALA A 152 -61.83 -29.89 -44.32
C ALA A 152 -61.56 -28.90 -43.17
N GLN A 153 -62.53 -28.74 -42.25
CA GLN A 153 -62.36 -27.89 -41.07
C GLN A 153 -61.31 -28.47 -40.10
N ALA A 154 -61.28 -29.78 -39.90
CA ALA A 154 -60.28 -30.45 -39.07
C ALA A 154 -58.86 -30.26 -39.64
N GLU A 155 -58.66 -30.48 -40.94
CA GLU A 155 -57.35 -30.27 -41.59
C GLU A 155 -56.91 -28.79 -41.53
N ARG A 156 -57.86 -27.86 -41.67
CA ARG A 156 -57.62 -26.43 -41.49
C ARG A 156 -57.18 -26.08 -40.07
N LEU A 157 -57.87 -26.60 -39.06
CA LEU A 157 -57.53 -26.38 -37.66
C LEU A 157 -56.13 -26.91 -37.36
N GLU A 158 -55.82 -28.15 -37.76
CA GLU A 158 -54.52 -28.79 -37.55
C GLU A 158 -53.37 -28.00 -38.19
N THR A 159 -53.51 -27.61 -39.45
CA THR A 159 -52.46 -26.88 -40.19
C THR A 159 -52.25 -25.48 -39.62
N ASN A 160 -53.33 -24.77 -39.30
CA ASN A 160 -53.27 -23.43 -38.71
C ASN A 160 -52.70 -23.44 -37.29
N SER A 161 -53.04 -24.47 -36.51
CA SER A 161 -52.50 -24.71 -35.18
C SER A 161 -51.00 -24.96 -35.25
N SER A 162 -50.55 -25.81 -36.17
CA SER A 162 -49.13 -26.09 -36.43
C SER A 162 -48.35 -24.83 -36.83
N MET A 163 -48.90 -24.01 -37.74
CA MET A 163 -48.30 -22.70 -38.09
C MET A 163 -48.16 -21.80 -36.86
N SER A 164 -49.22 -21.69 -36.06
CA SER A 164 -49.25 -20.83 -34.86
C SER A 164 -48.20 -21.29 -33.85
N THR A 165 -48.06 -22.60 -33.64
CA THR A 165 -47.00 -23.19 -32.81
C THR A 165 -45.60 -22.86 -33.32
N ALA A 166 -45.36 -22.92 -34.63
CA ALA A 166 -44.06 -22.55 -35.21
C ALA A 166 -43.71 -21.07 -34.98
N VAL A 167 -44.70 -20.17 -35.11
CA VAL A 167 -44.56 -18.74 -34.81
C VAL A 167 -44.25 -18.53 -33.31
N ILE A 168 -44.97 -19.20 -32.41
CA ILE A 168 -44.74 -19.14 -30.96
C ILE A 168 -43.32 -19.63 -30.61
N GLN A 169 -42.89 -20.75 -31.21
CA GLN A 169 -41.54 -21.29 -31.01
C GLN A 169 -40.45 -20.31 -31.46
N ARG A 170 -40.66 -19.59 -32.56
CA ARG A 170 -39.71 -18.55 -32.98
C ARG A 170 -39.74 -17.36 -32.03
N MET A 171 -40.92 -16.89 -31.61
CA MET A 171 -41.06 -15.81 -30.63
C MET A 171 -40.35 -16.12 -29.30
N LEU A 172 -40.34 -17.39 -28.88
CA LEU A 172 -39.69 -17.83 -27.65
C LEU A 172 -38.18 -17.59 -27.64
N VAL A 173 -37.55 -17.56 -28.81
CA VAL A 173 -36.11 -17.27 -28.93
C VAL A 173 -35.80 -15.85 -28.47
N ASP A 174 -36.72 -14.91 -28.69
CA ASP A 174 -36.50 -13.50 -28.37
C ASP A 174 -37.14 -13.07 -27.04
N SER A 175 -38.39 -13.49 -26.80
CA SER A 175 -39.16 -13.04 -25.65
C SER A 175 -40.23 -14.07 -25.27
N PRO A 176 -40.02 -14.80 -24.16
CA PRO A 176 -41.05 -15.66 -23.59
C PRO A 176 -42.35 -14.90 -23.24
N GLN A 177 -42.25 -13.62 -22.90
CA GLN A 177 -43.43 -12.77 -22.61
C GLN A 177 -44.27 -12.55 -23.87
N LYS A 178 -43.65 -12.17 -25.00
CA LYS A 178 -44.37 -11.97 -26.27
C LYS A 178 -44.97 -13.28 -26.79
N ALA A 179 -44.22 -14.37 -26.71
CA ALA A 179 -44.69 -15.69 -27.08
C ALA A 179 -45.92 -16.11 -26.26
N LYS A 180 -45.90 -15.86 -24.94
CA LYS A 180 -47.05 -16.12 -24.05
C LYS A 180 -48.28 -15.30 -24.46
N SER A 181 -48.13 -13.99 -24.66
CA SER A 181 -49.24 -13.14 -25.08
C SER A 181 -49.85 -13.58 -26.41
N TYR A 182 -48.99 -13.97 -27.38
CA TYR A 182 -49.44 -14.45 -28.68
C TYR A 182 -50.16 -15.82 -28.58
N PHE A 183 -49.62 -16.75 -27.79
CA PHE A 183 -50.27 -18.03 -27.49
C PHE A 183 -51.66 -17.85 -26.88
N GLU A 184 -51.80 -17.00 -25.85
CA GLU A 184 -53.09 -16.74 -25.19
C GLU A 184 -54.14 -16.20 -26.17
N SER A 185 -53.73 -15.42 -27.17
CA SER A 185 -54.65 -14.89 -28.19
C SER A 185 -55.15 -15.92 -29.20
N LEU A 186 -54.45 -17.05 -29.34
CA LEU A 186 -54.73 -18.07 -30.34
C LEU A 186 -55.17 -19.42 -29.76
N LYS A 187 -54.99 -19.64 -28.46
CA LYS A 187 -55.18 -20.94 -27.81
C LYS A 187 -56.52 -21.62 -28.15
N ASP A 188 -57.61 -20.85 -28.21
CA ASP A 188 -58.96 -21.38 -28.47
C ASP A 188 -59.15 -21.85 -29.93
N THR A 189 -58.22 -21.47 -30.82
CA THR A 189 -58.17 -21.87 -32.23
C THR A 189 -57.04 -22.87 -32.53
N MET A 190 -56.47 -23.48 -31.50
CA MET A 190 -55.41 -24.48 -31.60
C MET A 190 -55.88 -25.86 -31.14
N THR A 191 -55.25 -26.90 -31.67
CA THR A 191 -55.46 -28.27 -31.19
C THR A 191 -54.92 -28.43 -29.77
N ALA A 192 -55.48 -29.37 -29.00
CA ALA A 192 -55.05 -29.61 -27.63
C ALA A 192 -53.56 -29.99 -27.54
N GLU A 193 -53.06 -30.79 -28.50
CA GLU A 193 -51.65 -31.19 -28.55
C GLU A 193 -50.73 -29.98 -28.74
N ASP A 194 -51.07 -29.09 -29.67
CA ASP A 194 -50.27 -27.90 -29.93
C ASP A 194 -50.34 -26.88 -28.80
N GLN A 195 -51.48 -26.77 -28.10
CA GLN A 195 -51.56 -25.96 -26.89
C GLN A 195 -50.58 -26.43 -25.83
N ILE A 196 -50.48 -27.75 -25.61
CA ILE A 196 -49.52 -28.34 -24.66
C ILE A 196 -48.09 -28.06 -25.12
N ARG A 197 -47.80 -28.23 -26.41
CA ARG A 197 -46.47 -28.01 -26.99
C ARG A 197 -46.03 -26.54 -26.84
N ALA A 198 -46.91 -25.60 -27.17
CA ALA A 198 -46.66 -24.17 -27.05
C ALA A 198 -46.47 -23.75 -25.59
N SER A 199 -47.38 -24.17 -24.70
CA SER A 199 -47.32 -23.88 -23.26
C SER A 199 -46.03 -24.42 -22.62
N SER A 200 -45.68 -25.68 -22.91
CA SER A 200 -44.43 -26.29 -22.41
C SER A 200 -43.19 -25.54 -22.90
N GLY A 201 -43.18 -25.09 -24.15
CA GLY A 201 -42.11 -24.27 -24.70
C GLY A 201 -41.99 -22.91 -23.98
N ILE A 202 -43.12 -22.27 -23.69
CA ILE A 202 -43.19 -21.01 -22.94
C ILE A 202 -42.62 -21.17 -21.52
N ASP A 203 -43.04 -22.21 -20.80
CA ASP A 203 -42.53 -22.50 -19.46
C ASP A 203 -41.02 -22.73 -19.45
N GLN A 204 -40.50 -23.47 -20.44
CA GLN A 204 -39.06 -23.65 -20.60
C GLN A 204 -38.34 -22.32 -20.90
N GLY A 205 -38.93 -21.45 -21.72
CA GLY A 205 -38.41 -20.11 -22.00
C GLY A 205 -38.27 -19.25 -20.74
N PHE A 206 -39.30 -19.21 -19.89
CA PHE A 206 -39.23 -18.49 -18.61
C PHE A 206 -38.19 -19.08 -17.64
N ARG A 207 -38.07 -20.41 -17.55
CA ARG A 207 -37.05 -21.06 -16.72
C ARG A 207 -35.63 -20.71 -17.17
N ARG A 208 -35.37 -20.63 -18.49
CA ARG A 208 -34.08 -20.19 -19.03
C ARG A 208 -33.77 -18.74 -18.66
N LEU A 209 -34.75 -17.84 -18.82
CA LEU A 209 -34.59 -16.42 -18.45
C LEU A 209 -34.27 -16.24 -16.96
N GLU A 210 -34.95 -16.97 -16.07
CA GLU A 210 -34.65 -16.96 -14.64
C GLU A 210 -33.25 -17.51 -14.32
N ALA A 211 -32.84 -18.60 -14.99
CA ALA A 211 -31.52 -19.18 -14.81
C ALA A 211 -30.41 -18.22 -15.24
N GLU A 212 -30.56 -17.56 -16.39
CA GLU A 212 -29.63 -16.53 -16.87
C GLU A 212 -29.56 -15.33 -15.92
N ALA A 213 -30.70 -14.87 -15.40
CA ALA A 213 -30.73 -13.77 -14.43
C ALA A 213 -30.03 -14.16 -13.10
N ARG A 214 -30.20 -15.40 -12.64
CA ARG A 214 -29.47 -15.92 -11.47
C ARG A 214 -27.97 -16.01 -11.76
N GLN A 215 -27.58 -16.51 -12.93
CA GLN A 215 -26.19 -16.62 -13.35
C GLN A 215 -25.49 -15.26 -13.38
N ARG A 216 -26.12 -14.23 -13.98
CA ARG A 216 -25.58 -12.86 -13.96
C ARG A 216 -25.39 -12.30 -12.54
N LYS A 217 -26.31 -12.61 -11.63
CA LYS A 217 -26.17 -12.23 -10.20
C LYS A 217 -25.01 -12.94 -9.52
N ILE A 218 -24.76 -14.22 -9.85
CA ILE A 218 -23.62 -14.98 -9.32
C ILE A 218 -22.31 -14.40 -9.85
N GLU A 219 -22.21 -14.15 -11.16
CA GLU A 219 -21.04 -13.55 -11.80
C GLU A 219 -20.74 -12.17 -11.22
N ALA A 220 -21.76 -11.31 -11.06
CA ALA A 220 -21.60 -10.01 -10.42
C ALA A 220 -21.09 -10.12 -8.97
N ARG A 221 -21.61 -11.09 -8.20
CA ARG A 221 -21.13 -11.36 -6.83
C ARG A 221 -19.70 -11.88 -6.80
N GLN A 222 -19.32 -12.71 -7.79
CA GLN A 222 -17.97 -13.25 -7.91
C GLN A 222 -16.96 -12.14 -8.25
N ILE A 223 -17.29 -11.27 -9.22
CA ILE A 223 -16.48 -10.09 -9.55
C ILE A 223 -16.31 -9.19 -8.32
N GLN A 224 -17.41 -8.88 -7.60
CA GLN A 224 -17.32 -8.11 -6.36
C GLN A 224 -16.45 -8.80 -5.29
N ALA A 225 -16.49 -10.13 -5.20
CA ALA A 225 -15.64 -10.88 -4.25
C ALA A 225 -14.16 -10.81 -4.63
N ILE A 226 -13.82 -10.90 -5.92
CA ILE A 226 -12.46 -10.71 -6.43
C ILE A 226 -11.97 -9.29 -6.12
N ASN A 227 -12.77 -8.27 -6.45
CA ASN A 227 -12.45 -6.87 -6.17
C ASN A 227 -12.24 -6.64 -4.66
N ARG A 228 -13.07 -7.24 -3.79
CA ARG A 228 -12.88 -7.16 -2.33
C ARG A 228 -11.58 -7.80 -1.87
N MET A 229 -11.19 -8.94 -2.43
CA MET A 229 -9.96 -9.62 -2.06
C MET A 229 -8.73 -8.79 -2.44
N GLU A 230 -8.68 -8.29 -3.68
CA GLU A 230 -7.60 -7.43 -4.17
C GLU A 230 -7.52 -6.12 -3.37
N LEU A 231 -8.66 -5.48 -3.15
CA LEU A 231 -8.75 -4.27 -2.34
C LEU A 231 -8.31 -4.52 -0.89
N SER A 232 -8.75 -5.61 -0.27
CA SER A 232 -8.37 -5.97 1.09
C SER A 232 -6.86 -6.12 1.23
N SER A 233 -6.19 -6.77 0.28
CA SER A 233 -4.72 -6.88 0.27
C SER A 233 -4.06 -5.49 0.22
N ARG A 234 -4.50 -4.62 -0.70
CA ARG A 234 -3.95 -3.25 -0.82
C ARG A 234 -4.23 -2.41 0.41
N VAL A 235 -5.41 -2.55 1.02
CA VAL A 235 -5.77 -1.86 2.27
C VAL A 235 -4.87 -2.33 3.40
N GLN A 236 -4.56 -3.62 3.51
CA GLN A 236 -3.65 -4.16 4.52
C GLN A 236 -2.23 -3.60 4.35
N ASP A 237 -1.69 -3.62 3.13
CA ASP A 237 -0.35 -3.10 2.84
C ASP A 237 -0.26 -1.58 3.10
N ALA A 238 -1.25 -0.83 2.62
CA ALA A 238 -1.33 0.61 2.86
C ALA A 238 -1.46 0.91 4.36
N SER A 239 -2.30 0.17 5.08
CA SER A 239 -2.46 0.32 6.53
C SER A 239 -1.16 0.01 7.27
N ALA A 240 -0.40 -1.01 6.86
CA ALA A 240 0.89 -1.34 7.44
C ALA A 240 1.92 -0.22 7.19
N ALA A 241 1.96 0.35 5.99
CA ALA A 241 2.82 1.50 5.68
C ALA A 241 2.44 2.74 6.52
N TYR A 242 1.16 3.09 6.57
CA TYR A 242 0.67 4.24 7.34
C TYR A 242 0.90 4.08 8.83
N SER A 243 0.79 2.86 9.36
CA SER A 243 1.07 2.55 10.76
C SER A 243 2.52 2.85 11.16
N GLN A 244 3.43 2.91 10.19
CA GLN A 244 4.85 3.23 10.37
C GLN A 244 5.20 4.68 10.01
N GLY A 245 4.22 5.51 9.65
CA GLY A 245 4.47 6.87 9.19
C GLY A 245 4.94 6.97 7.74
N LEU A 246 4.82 5.91 6.94
CA LEU A 246 5.24 5.85 5.55
C LEU A 246 4.09 6.19 4.60
N ASP A 247 4.39 6.81 3.47
CA ASP A 247 3.41 6.95 2.37
C ASP A 247 3.29 5.63 1.60
N PHE A 248 2.19 5.46 0.87
CA PHE A 248 1.93 4.29 0.03
C PHE A 248 1.74 4.73 -1.41
N ASP A 249 2.50 4.16 -2.35
CA ASP A 249 2.62 4.63 -3.74
C ASP A 249 1.30 4.58 -4.51
N ASN A 250 0.43 3.60 -4.20
CA ASN A 250 -0.86 3.42 -4.88
C ASN A 250 -2.02 3.20 -3.90
N PRO A 251 -2.43 4.23 -3.15
CA PRO A 251 -3.44 4.09 -2.11
C PRO A 251 -4.81 3.70 -2.69
N PRO A 252 -5.53 2.76 -2.06
CA PRO A 252 -6.92 2.49 -2.37
C PRO A 252 -7.78 3.76 -2.48
N THR A 253 -8.51 3.88 -3.57
CA THR A 253 -9.37 5.03 -3.89
C THR A 253 -10.84 4.71 -3.62
N ILE A 254 -11.69 5.73 -3.49
CA ILE A 254 -13.14 5.52 -3.39
C ILE A 254 -13.72 4.72 -4.57
N ALA A 255 -13.11 4.78 -5.76
CA ALA A 255 -13.51 3.98 -6.91
C ALA A 255 -13.27 2.48 -6.68
N ASP A 256 -12.13 2.12 -6.07
CA ASP A 256 -11.82 0.74 -5.70
C ASP A 256 -12.84 0.20 -4.68
N PHE A 257 -13.18 1.00 -3.66
CA PHE A 257 -14.21 0.64 -2.69
C PHE A 257 -15.59 0.51 -3.33
N LYS A 258 -15.96 1.37 -4.29
CA LYS A 258 -17.22 1.24 -5.05
C LYS A 258 -17.28 -0.07 -5.83
N ALA A 259 -16.18 -0.46 -6.48
CA ALA A 259 -16.10 -1.71 -7.24
C ALA A 259 -16.20 -2.97 -6.35
N ALA A 260 -15.76 -2.88 -5.09
CA ALA A 260 -15.73 -3.99 -4.15
C ALA A 260 -16.98 -4.10 -3.26
N TYR A 261 -17.48 -2.96 -2.76
CA TYR A 261 -18.50 -2.89 -1.71
C TYR A 261 -19.84 -2.29 -2.16
N GLY A 262 -19.91 -1.68 -3.35
CA GLY A 262 -21.14 -1.07 -3.86
C GLY A 262 -21.66 0.02 -2.91
N ASP A 263 -22.87 -0.15 -2.39
CA ASP A 263 -23.54 0.84 -1.53
C ASP A 263 -22.78 1.15 -0.23
N LYS A 264 -21.98 0.20 0.28
CA LYS A 264 -21.18 0.37 1.50
C LYS A 264 -19.83 1.07 1.27
N ALA A 265 -19.48 1.39 0.03
CA ALA A 265 -18.17 1.92 -0.31
C ALA A 265 -17.78 3.19 0.46
N GLN A 266 -18.76 4.08 0.74
CA GLN A 266 -18.49 5.32 1.46
C GLN A 266 -18.10 5.08 2.92
N GLU A 267 -18.75 4.11 3.59
CA GLU A 267 -18.46 3.75 4.98
C GLU A 267 -17.07 3.13 5.10
N GLU A 268 -16.79 2.12 4.27
CA GLU A 268 -15.50 1.42 4.25
C GLU A 268 -14.33 2.34 3.86
N TYR A 269 -14.54 3.23 2.89
CA TYR A 269 -13.53 4.21 2.51
C TYR A 269 -13.27 5.23 3.62
N LYS A 270 -14.31 5.68 4.32
CA LYS A 270 -14.15 6.58 5.47
C LYS A 270 -13.31 5.95 6.56
N SER A 271 -13.53 4.68 6.89
CA SER A 271 -12.68 3.92 7.81
C SER A 271 -11.22 3.86 7.33
N PHE A 272 -10.99 3.54 6.06
CA PHE A 272 -9.64 3.54 5.49
C PHE A 272 -8.94 4.92 5.56
N THR A 273 -9.66 6.01 5.31
CA THR A 273 -9.07 7.36 5.37
C THR A 273 -8.59 7.74 6.78
N LYS A 274 -9.25 7.27 7.84
CA LYS A 274 -8.77 7.48 9.21
C LYS A 274 -7.41 6.81 9.45
N ILE A 275 -7.20 5.62 8.88
CA ILE A 275 -5.91 4.92 8.94
C ILE A 275 -4.85 5.71 8.19
N GLN A 276 -5.20 6.25 7.01
CA GLN A 276 -4.29 7.07 6.20
C GLN A 276 -3.81 8.33 6.94
N GLU A 277 -4.67 8.96 7.75
CA GLU A 277 -4.32 10.14 8.55
C GLU A 277 -3.28 9.87 9.65
N VAL A 278 -3.07 8.60 10.05
CA VAL A 278 -2.06 8.24 11.06
C VAL A 278 -0.64 8.51 10.56
N ALA A 279 -0.37 8.30 9.27
CA ALA A 279 0.97 8.44 8.71
C ALA A 279 1.54 9.87 8.85
N PRO A 280 0.85 10.94 8.40
CA PRO A 280 1.30 12.30 8.62
C PRO A 280 1.34 12.65 10.11
N ALA A 281 0.40 12.17 10.92
CA ALA A 281 0.42 12.41 12.37
C ALA A 281 1.68 11.88 13.04
N ILE A 282 2.16 10.68 12.67
CA ILE A 282 3.44 10.13 13.17
C ILE A 282 4.62 11.01 12.77
N ARG A 283 4.66 11.47 11.51
CA ARG A 283 5.76 12.32 11.00
C ARG A 283 5.78 13.69 11.66
N GLU A 284 4.62 14.31 11.81
CA GLU A 284 4.45 15.58 12.53
C GLU A 284 4.86 15.42 13.99
N PHE A 285 4.38 14.37 14.67
CA PHE A 285 4.71 14.12 16.08
C PHE A 285 6.22 14.01 16.31
N ALA A 286 6.94 13.38 15.38
CA ALA A 286 8.37 13.21 15.48
C ALA A 286 9.14 14.53 15.59
N THR A 287 8.63 15.62 15.00
CA THR A 287 9.28 16.94 14.95
C THR A 287 8.49 18.04 15.66
N ALA A 288 7.35 17.72 16.25
CA ALA A 288 6.51 18.66 17.00
C ALA A 288 7.08 19.00 18.39
N SER A 289 6.80 20.22 18.88
CA SER A 289 7.03 20.63 20.27
C SER A 289 6.17 19.81 21.25
N PRO A 290 6.45 19.84 22.56
CA PRO A 290 5.60 19.17 23.56
C PRO A 290 4.12 19.55 23.47
N GLU A 291 3.81 20.83 23.26
CA GLU A 291 2.45 21.35 23.14
C GLU A 291 1.79 20.90 21.82
N GLU A 292 2.52 20.93 20.72
CA GLU A 292 2.04 20.45 19.41
C GLU A 292 1.78 18.94 19.43
N ARG A 293 2.64 18.17 20.12
CA ARG A 293 2.46 16.71 20.32
C ARG A 293 1.17 16.40 21.06
N GLU A 294 0.84 17.17 22.09
CA GLU A 294 -0.44 17.03 22.80
C GLU A 294 -1.61 17.28 21.85
N GLN A 295 -1.56 18.35 21.05
CA GLN A 295 -2.61 18.65 20.07
C GLN A 295 -2.78 17.54 19.02
N ILE A 296 -1.68 16.96 18.52
CA ILE A 296 -1.72 15.83 17.60
C ILE A 296 -2.45 14.65 18.23
N LEU A 297 -2.11 14.27 19.47
CA LEU A 297 -2.78 13.16 20.16
C LEU A 297 -4.27 13.45 20.42
N THR A 298 -4.62 14.67 20.83
CA THR A 298 -6.01 15.07 21.07
C THR A 298 -6.89 15.00 19.81
N LYS A 299 -6.32 15.20 18.62
CA LYS A 299 -7.07 15.03 17.35
C LYS A 299 -7.61 13.60 17.21
N PHE A 300 -6.83 12.60 17.59
CA PHE A 300 -7.17 11.17 17.51
C PHE A 300 -7.86 10.63 18.76
N GLN A 301 -7.98 11.42 19.84
CA GLN A 301 -8.55 10.95 21.10
C GLN A 301 -10.03 10.53 20.90
N PRO A 302 -10.38 9.26 21.15
CA PRO A 302 -11.75 8.78 21.06
C PRO A 302 -12.57 9.26 22.26
N GLY A 303 -13.90 9.35 22.09
CA GLY A 303 -14.82 9.58 23.21
C GLY A 303 -14.71 10.96 23.85
N LYS A 304 -14.56 12.02 23.03
CA LYS A 304 -14.43 13.41 23.51
C LYS A 304 -15.57 13.77 24.47
N GLY A 305 -15.21 14.34 25.62
CA GLY A 305 -16.18 14.67 26.68
C GLY A 305 -16.76 13.47 27.44
N GLY A 306 -16.14 12.29 27.34
CA GLY A 306 -16.57 11.07 28.04
C GLY A 306 -17.71 10.31 27.35
N ILE A 307 -18.04 10.66 26.10
CA ILE A 307 -19.17 10.07 25.37
C ILE A 307 -18.63 9.32 24.15
N ALA A 308 -18.85 8.00 24.09
CA ALA A 308 -18.51 7.18 22.94
C ALA A 308 -19.50 7.40 21.78
N THR A 309 -18.98 7.51 20.56
CA THR A 309 -19.76 7.67 19.32
C THR A 309 -19.62 6.44 18.41
N GLU A 310 -20.40 6.40 17.33
CA GLU A 310 -20.19 5.41 16.27
C GLU A 310 -18.74 5.45 15.75
N GLY A 311 -18.14 4.27 15.52
CA GLY A 311 -16.73 4.14 15.17
C GLY A 311 -15.75 4.09 16.35
N PHE A 312 -16.21 4.21 17.61
CA PHE A 312 -15.33 4.27 18.80
C PHE A 312 -14.27 3.17 18.89
N LYS A 313 -14.61 1.92 18.52
CA LYS A 313 -13.65 0.80 18.56
C LYS A 313 -12.46 1.07 17.63
N GLU A 314 -12.73 1.50 16.41
CA GLU A 314 -11.70 1.81 15.41
C GLU A 314 -10.86 3.02 15.87
N ASP A 315 -11.53 4.11 16.27
CA ASP A 315 -10.84 5.32 16.73
C ASP A 315 -9.95 5.04 17.95
N SER A 316 -10.43 4.19 18.87
CA SER A 316 -9.66 3.75 20.04
C SER A 316 -8.44 2.92 19.67
N GLN A 317 -8.55 2.02 18.70
CA GLN A 317 -7.41 1.24 18.20
C GLN A 317 -6.37 2.14 17.52
N LEU A 318 -6.80 3.10 16.70
CA LEU A 318 -5.89 4.05 16.06
C LEU A 318 -5.18 4.94 17.09
N TYR A 319 -5.91 5.44 18.08
CA TYR A 319 -5.34 6.23 19.17
C TYR A 319 -4.35 5.43 20.01
N GLN A 320 -4.66 4.17 20.36
CA GLN A 320 -3.73 3.29 21.07
C GLN A 320 -2.46 3.01 20.25
N HIS A 321 -2.59 2.82 18.94
CA HIS A 321 -1.44 2.65 18.06
C HIS A 321 -0.57 3.91 18.02
N LEU A 322 -1.18 5.07 17.76
CA LEU A 322 -0.46 6.35 17.69
C LEU A 322 0.24 6.69 19.01
N THR A 323 -0.42 6.47 20.15
CA THR A 323 0.20 6.66 21.48
C THR A 323 1.37 5.70 21.71
N GLY A 324 1.27 4.44 21.26
CA GLY A 324 2.38 3.48 21.32
C GLY A 324 3.59 3.95 20.50
N VAL A 325 3.36 4.42 19.27
CA VAL A 325 4.41 5.00 18.42
C VAL A 325 5.01 6.25 19.05
N ALA A 326 4.17 7.15 19.59
CA ALA A 326 4.60 8.36 20.27
C ALA A 326 5.53 8.06 21.46
N VAL A 327 5.18 7.10 22.32
CA VAL A 327 6.05 6.65 23.42
C VAL A 327 7.38 6.11 22.90
N GLY A 328 7.36 5.35 21.79
CA GLY A 328 8.57 4.87 21.13
C GLY A 328 9.49 6.01 20.65
N LEU A 329 8.91 7.02 20.00
CA LEU A 329 9.65 8.20 19.53
C LEU A 329 10.22 9.03 20.70
N LEU A 330 9.44 9.26 21.75
CA LEU A 330 9.91 9.96 22.95
C LEU A 330 11.05 9.20 23.63
N LYS A 331 10.98 7.87 23.68
CA LYS A 331 12.07 7.04 24.18
C LYS A 331 13.32 7.19 23.34
N GLN A 332 13.21 7.15 22.00
CA GLN A 332 14.36 7.38 21.11
C GLN A 332 14.99 8.75 21.36
N GLN A 333 14.15 9.80 21.45
CA GLN A 333 14.58 11.16 21.77
C GLN A 333 15.30 11.23 23.12
N GLN A 334 14.79 10.58 24.15
CA GLN A 334 15.43 10.60 25.47
C GLN A 334 16.76 9.85 25.48
N THR A 335 16.87 8.75 24.75
CA THR A 335 18.08 7.89 24.75
C THR A 335 19.23 8.44 23.93
N ASP A 336 18.93 9.11 22.81
CA ASP A 336 19.92 9.71 21.91
C ASP A 336 19.31 10.96 21.27
N PRO A 337 19.22 12.08 22.00
CA PRO A 337 18.50 13.27 21.53
C PRO A 337 19.16 13.89 20.30
N ALA A 338 20.49 13.86 20.21
CA ALA A 338 21.24 14.34 19.05
C ALA A 338 21.05 13.43 17.82
N GLY A 339 21.10 12.11 18.01
CA GLY A 339 20.80 11.16 16.93
C GLY A 339 19.35 11.26 16.46
N TYR A 340 18.42 11.49 17.38
CA TYR A 340 17.01 11.70 17.07
C TYR A 340 16.80 12.93 16.18
N VAL A 341 17.34 14.10 16.55
CA VAL A 341 17.17 15.30 15.71
C VAL A 341 17.92 15.21 14.39
N THR A 342 19.07 14.52 14.35
CA THR A 342 19.78 14.25 13.09
C THR A 342 18.94 13.36 12.17
N LYS A 343 18.17 12.42 12.75
CA LYS A 343 17.27 11.54 11.99
C LYS A 343 16.02 12.26 11.50
N TYR A 344 15.35 13.06 12.33
CA TYR A 344 14.02 13.59 11.98
C TYR A 344 14.00 15.06 11.54
N SER A 345 14.97 15.89 11.96
CA SER A 345 15.03 17.30 11.60
C SER A 345 15.89 17.50 10.33
N PRO A 346 15.32 17.99 9.22
CA PRO A 346 16.08 18.21 7.99
C PRO A 346 17.23 19.20 8.16
N ILE A 347 17.02 20.26 8.96
CA ILE A 347 18.01 21.30 9.22
C ILE A 347 19.23 20.72 9.94
N VAL A 348 19.00 19.94 11.00
CA VAL A 348 20.09 19.32 11.77
C VAL A 348 20.81 18.26 10.94
N ARG A 349 20.06 17.46 10.16
CA ARG A 349 20.64 16.46 9.26
C ARG A 349 21.59 17.09 8.25
N GLN A 350 21.18 18.18 7.62
CA GLN A 350 22.00 18.91 6.64
C GLN A 350 23.23 19.50 7.31
N ALA A 351 23.07 20.17 8.46
CA ALA A 351 24.20 20.74 9.19
C ALA A 351 25.20 19.66 9.67
N PHE A 352 24.72 18.49 10.08
CA PHE A 352 25.58 17.38 10.47
C PHE A 352 26.38 16.82 9.29
N ALA A 353 25.72 16.63 8.13
CA ALA A 353 26.40 16.19 6.91
C ALA A 353 27.46 17.19 6.47
N ALA A 354 27.14 18.49 6.44
CA ALA A 354 28.08 19.55 6.10
C ALA A 354 29.30 19.57 7.05
N ALA A 355 29.08 19.43 8.36
CA ALA A 355 30.18 19.37 9.33
C ALA A 355 31.14 18.18 9.06
N GLN A 356 30.60 17.01 8.68
CA GLN A 356 31.41 15.83 8.35
C GLN A 356 32.14 15.95 7.02
N GLU A 357 31.51 16.56 6.01
CA GLU A 357 32.08 16.68 4.66
C GLU A 357 33.13 17.81 4.57
N GLU A 358 32.85 18.96 5.16
CA GLU A 358 33.73 20.13 5.10
C GLU A 358 34.88 20.04 6.09
N GLY A 359 34.63 19.50 7.28
CA GLY A 359 35.65 19.37 8.33
C GLY A 359 36.20 20.71 8.82
N THR A 360 35.41 21.78 8.78
CA THR A 360 35.80 23.14 9.19
C THR A 360 35.18 23.53 10.54
N PRO A 361 35.84 24.39 11.34
CA PRO A 361 35.29 24.88 12.59
C PRO A 361 33.91 25.55 12.44
N GLU A 362 33.72 26.30 11.35
CA GLU A 362 32.47 26.99 11.05
C GLU A 362 31.31 26.02 10.84
N ALA A 363 31.54 24.91 10.12
CA ALA A 363 30.52 23.89 9.88
C ALA A 363 30.15 23.14 11.17
N TYR A 364 31.13 22.80 12.00
CA TYR A 364 30.87 22.19 13.32
C TYR A 364 30.12 23.13 14.27
N GLN A 365 30.43 24.43 14.25
CA GLN A 365 29.70 25.43 15.02
C GLN A 365 28.24 25.59 14.54
N ALA A 366 28.01 25.56 13.23
CA ALA A 366 26.67 25.59 12.66
C ALA A 366 25.86 24.36 13.08
N TYR A 367 26.47 23.17 13.03
CA TYR A 367 25.85 21.93 13.54
C TYR A 367 25.53 22.01 15.04
N ALA A 368 26.50 22.43 15.86
CA ALA A 368 26.34 22.56 17.31
C ALA A 368 25.17 23.49 17.66
N THR A 369 25.06 24.62 16.96
CA THR A 369 23.95 25.57 17.13
C THR A 369 22.61 24.95 16.75
N ALA A 370 22.53 24.31 15.58
CA ALA A 370 21.30 23.73 15.05
C ALA A 370 20.79 22.58 15.93
N THR A 371 21.67 21.64 16.30
CA THR A 371 21.30 20.45 17.09
C THR A 371 20.82 20.84 18.49
N MET A 372 21.50 21.78 19.15
CA MET A 372 21.14 22.21 20.50
C MET A 372 19.85 23.02 20.51
N ALA A 373 19.64 23.89 19.51
CA ALA A 373 18.40 24.65 19.38
C ALA A 373 17.20 23.73 19.14
N GLU A 374 17.34 22.76 18.23
CA GLU A 374 16.25 21.85 17.89
C GLU A 374 15.89 20.93 19.06
N GLN A 375 16.87 20.37 19.76
CA GLN A 375 16.61 19.55 20.95
C GLN A 375 15.87 20.33 22.04
N ARG A 376 16.24 21.59 22.28
CA ARG A 376 15.52 22.46 23.23
C ARG A 376 14.09 22.75 22.78
N ARG A 377 13.88 23.06 21.49
CA ARG A 377 12.54 23.26 20.92
C ARG A 377 11.64 22.04 21.12
N LEU A 378 12.21 20.84 20.99
CA LEU A 378 11.50 19.58 21.21
C LEU A 378 11.37 19.18 22.69
N GLY A 379 11.77 20.04 23.64
CA GLY A 379 11.62 19.81 25.08
C GLY A 379 12.64 18.86 25.71
N VAL A 380 13.80 18.63 25.07
CA VAL A 380 14.86 17.77 25.65
C VAL A 380 15.48 18.47 26.86
N ALA A 381 15.36 17.85 28.05
CA ALA A 381 15.87 18.40 29.30
C ALA A 381 17.40 18.47 29.36
N GLN A 382 18.09 17.50 28.76
CA GLN A 382 19.56 17.43 28.70
C GLN A 382 20.02 17.25 27.25
N PRO A 383 20.13 18.35 26.48
CA PRO A 383 20.59 18.28 25.10
C PRO A 383 22.01 17.71 25.00
N GLN A 384 22.28 16.97 23.94
CA GLN A 384 23.59 16.40 23.63
C GLN A 384 24.08 16.96 22.30
N LEU A 385 25.39 17.15 22.15
CA LEU A 385 25.95 17.65 20.90
C LEU A 385 26.07 16.53 19.87
N LEU A 386 26.59 15.38 20.28
CA LEU A 386 26.90 14.28 19.38
C LEU A 386 25.81 13.22 19.38
N PRO A 387 25.44 12.65 18.22
CA PRO A 387 24.73 11.38 18.18
C PRO A 387 25.53 10.31 18.91
N LYS A 388 24.85 9.37 19.57
CA LYS A 388 25.51 8.32 20.36
C LYS A 388 26.58 7.57 19.56
N GLU A 389 26.27 7.23 18.32
CA GLU A 389 27.16 6.52 17.40
C GLU A 389 28.40 7.36 17.04
N ALA A 390 28.25 8.65 16.78
CA ALA A 390 29.37 9.55 16.54
C ALA A 390 30.27 9.69 17.78
N ALA A 391 29.67 9.75 18.98
CA ALA A 391 30.43 9.75 20.23
C ALA A 391 31.16 8.41 20.49
N ASP A 392 30.56 7.27 20.10
CA ASP A 392 31.20 5.95 20.16
C ASP A 392 32.39 5.87 19.18
N GLN A 393 32.23 6.33 17.94
CA GLN A 393 33.30 6.38 16.94
C GLN A 393 34.45 7.29 17.38
N LEU A 394 34.14 8.47 17.91
CA LEU A 394 35.15 9.40 18.42
C LEU A 394 35.95 8.76 19.57
N ALA A 395 35.28 8.10 20.53
CA ALA A 395 35.95 7.36 21.60
C ALA A 395 36.85 6.24 21.06
N ALA A 396 36.38 5.49 20.06
CA ALA A 396 37.15 4.41 19.44
C ALA A 396 38.41 4.94 18.72
N ASN A 397 38.29 6.06 18.00
CA ASN A 397 39.42 6.71 17.33
C ASN A 397 40.48 7.18 18.34
N PHE A 398 40.04 7.80 19.45
CA PHE A 398 40.95 8.13 20.56
C PHE A 398 41.69 6.89 21.07
N ASN A 399 40.96 5.81 21.35
CA ASN A 399 41.55 4.58 21.90
C ASN A 399 42.54 3.89 20.94
N GLN A 400 42.27 3.91 19.63
CA GLN A 400 43.18 3.34 18.64
C GLN A 400 44.48 4.13 18.52
N GLN A 401 44.40 5.46 18.55
CA GLN A 401 45.54 6.36 18.39
C GLN A 401 46.48 6.40 19.61
N ILE A 402 45.95 6.09 20.80
CA ILE A 402 46.75 5.98 22.04
C ILE A 402 47.76 4.83 21.99
N ASN A 403 47.55 3.79 21.17
CA ASN A 403 48.54 2.72 20.97
C ASN A 403 49.81 3.16 20.20
N GLY A 404 49.87 4.41 19.71
CA GLY A 404 51.00 4.97 18.96
C GLY A 404 51.76 6.13 19.62
N GLY A 405 51.41 6.53 20.86
CA GLY A 405 52.14 7.54 21.65
C GLY A 405 52.01 9.01 21.20
N GLU A 406 52.33 9.32 19.95
CA GLU A 406 52.40 10.70 19.42
C GLU A 406 51.04 11.25 18.92
N SER A 407 50.05 10.38 18.68
CA SER A 407 48.82 10.75 17.93
C SER A 407 47.61 11.17 18.76
N ALA A 408 47.55 10.86 20.06
CA ALA A 408 46.38 11.15 20.89
C ALA A 408 46.27 12.62 21.30
N ALA A 409 47.38 13.27 21.68
CA ALA A 409 47.41 14.70 22.00
C ALA A 409 47.11 15.55 20.76
N ALA A 410 47.69 15.19 19.61
CA ALA A 410 47.41 15.82 18.33
C ALA A 410 45.92 15.69 17.92
N LEU A 411 45.30 14.53 18.17
CA LEU A 411 43.85 14.36 17.93
C LEU A 411 43.01 15.25 18.85
N ILE A 412 43.38 15.35 20.14
CA ILE A 412 42.67 16.24 21.08
C ILE A 412 42.79 17.70 20.61
N GLU A 413 43.98 18.15 20.21
CA GLU A 413 44.19 19.50 19.67
C GLU A 413 43.39 19.74 18.39
N GLN A 414 43.39 18.77 17.46
CA GLN A 414 42.61 18.86 16.23
C GLN A 414 41.11 18.97 16.53
N GLN A 415 40.59 18.13 17.41
CA GLN A 415 39.17 18.19 17.80
C GLN A 415 38.86 19.47 18.57
N ALA A 416 39.76 19.96 19.42
CA ALA A 416 39.61 21.25 20.09
C ALA A 416 39.54 22.41 19.09
N GLN A 417 40.33 22.39 18.02
CA GLN A 417 40.28 23.40 16.95
C GLN A 417 38.96 23.33 16.17
N LEU A 418 38.49 22.12 15.86
CA LEU A 418 37.23 21.92 15.11
C LEU A 418 36.00 22.34 15.91
N TRP A 419 35.91 21.93 17.19
CA TRP A 419 34.74 22.19 18.02
C TRP A 419 34.81 23.52 18.78
N GLY A 420 35.99 24.13 18.88
CA GLY A 420 36.22 25.39 19.55
C GLY A 420 35.64 25.41 20.97
N LYS A 421 34.75 26.38 21.23
CA LYS A 421 34.09 26.55 22.54
C LYS A 421 33.19 25.37 22.95
N ASP A 422 32.71 24.57 21.99
CA ASP A 422 31.80 23.45 22.23
C ASP A 422 32.57 22.14 22.52
N PHE A 423 33.90 22.15 22.36
CA PHE A 423 34.77 21.01 22.62
C PHE A 423 34.67 20.43 24.03
N PRO A 424 34.60 21.23 25.12
CA PRO A 424 34.43 20.70 26.47
C PRO A 424 33.15 19.88 26.63
N THR A 425 32.06 20.27 25.97
CA THR A 425 30.79 19.52 26.01
C THR A 425 30.89 18.21 25.22
N VAL A 426 31.58 18.23 24.07
CA VAL A 426 31.90 17.00 23.33
C VAL A 426 32.72 16.04 24.19
N LEU A 427 33.77 16.54 24.84
CA LEU A 427 34.60 15.75 25.75
C LEU A 427 33.80 15.21 26.93
N GLN A 428 32.91 16.00 27.53
CA GLN A 428 32.07 15.55 28.63
C GLN A 428 31.17 14.37 28.19
N GLN A 429 30.63 14.43 26.97
CA GLN A 429 29.77 13.39 26.42
C GLN A 429 30.55 12.09 26.09
N VAL A 430 31.79 12.22 25.62
CA VAL A 430 32.66 11.10 25.23
C VAL A 430 33.44 10.54 26.43
N GLY A 431 33.72 11.38 27.44
CA GLY A 431 34.77 11.19 28.45
C GLY A 431 34.68 9.89 29.22
N LYS A 432 33.48 9.42 29.59
CA LYS A 432 33.31 8.13 30.29
C LYS A 432 33.77 6.91 29.47
N LYS A 433 33.91 7.06 28.15
CA LYS A 433 34.37 6.00 27.23
C LYS A 433 35.87 6.08 26.95
N LEU A 434 36.54 7.13 27.42
CA LEU A 434 37.98 7.34 27.25
C LEU A 434 38.76 6.77 28.47
N PRO A 435 40.00 6.29 28.30
CA PRO A 435 40.89 5.96 29.41
C PRO A 435 41.22 7.22 30.23
N ALA A 436 41.63 7.03 31.49
CA ALA A 436 41.87 8.13 32.42
C ALA A 436 42.90 9.13 31.87
N GLU A 437 43.95 8.65 31.22
CA GLU A 437 44.98 9.44 30.57
C GLU A 437 44.41 10.35 29.49
N ALA A 438 43.56 9.82 28.61
CA ALA A 438 42.94 10.60 27.54
C ALA A 438 41.97 11.65 28.09
N GLN A 439 41.20 11.31 29.14
CA GLN A 439 40.34 12.28 29.83
C GLN A 439 41.16 13.44 30.41
N VAL A 440 42.35 13.16 30.94
CA VAL A 440 43.21 14.19 31.56
C VAL A 440 43.97 14.99 30.52
N ILE A 441 44.50 14.38 29.45
CA ILE A 441 45.11 15.11 28.32
C ILE A 441 44.12 16.11 27.73
N ALA A 442 42.84 15.73 27.65
CA ALA A 442 41.77 16.56 27.13
C ALA A 442 41.49 17.82 27.95
N THR A 443 42.02 17.92 29.18
CA THR A 443 41.97 19.15 30.00
C THR A 443 42.98 20.21 29.56
N GLY A 444 43.79 19.95 28.52
CA GLY A 444 44.80 20.88 28.00
C GLY A 444 46.10 20.85 28.80
N LEU A 445 46.79 19.71 28.82
CA LEU A 445 48.10 19.59 29.49
C LEU A 445 49.23 20.24 28.67
N PRO A 446 50.35 20.63 29.31
CA PRO A 446 51.59 20.90 28.60
C PRO A 446 51.97 19.74 27.68
N LYS A 447 52.46 20.06 26.47
CA LYS A 447 52.68 19.09 25.38
C LYS A 447 53.56 17.90 25.80
N ASP A 448 54.66 18.16 26.49
CA ASP A 448 55.59 17.13 26.99
C ASP A 448 54.93 16.17 27.98
N ILE A 449 54.10 16.70 28.89
CA ILE A 449 53.34 15.89 29.86
C ILE A 449 52.25 15.10 29.15
N ALA A 450 51.56 15.70 28.17
CA ALA A 450 50.53 15.05 27.37
C ALA A 450 51.08 13.86 26.57
N GLU A 451 52.19 14.05 25.86
CA GLU A 451 52.89 13.00 25.10
C GLU A 451 53.32 11.86 26.03
N ARG A 452 53.88 12.21 27.19
CA ARG A 452 54.30 11.21 28.18
C ARG A 452 53.12 10.43 28.75
N MET A 453 52.04 11.12 29.12
CA MET A 453 50.82 10.52 29.65
C MET A 453 50.17 9.59 28.61
N ALA A 454 50.17 9.98 27.33
CA ALA A 454 49.69 9.13 26.25
C ALA A 454 50.55 7.86 26.08
N SER A 455 51.87 7.99 26.17
CA SER A 455 52.80 6.86 25.97
C SER A 455 52.63 5.72 27.00
N VAL A 456 52.11 6.03 28.19
CA VAL A 456 51.91 5.04 29.25
C VAL A 456 50.51 4.47 29.30
N ALA A 457 49.54 5.08 28.62
CA ALA A 457 48.12 4.76 28.75
C ALA A 457 47.78 3.30 28.42
N SER A 458 48.46 2.69 27.44
CA SER A 458 48.26 1.28 27.05
C SER A 458 49.10 0.28 27.87
N ILE A 459 50.04 0.75 28.71
CA ILE A 459 50.95 -0.11 29.46
C ILE A 459 50.25 -0.62 30.74
N PRO A 460 50.13 -1.94 30.97
CA PRO A 460 49.57 -2.47 32.21
C PRO A 460 50.37 -2.00 33.44
N ASN A 461 49.69 -1.69 34.56
CA ASN A 461 50.35 -1.24 35.79
C ASN A 461 51.49 -2.18 36.23
N LYS A 462 51.28 -3.49 36.10
CA LYS A 462 52.30 -4.49 36.45
C LYS A 462 53.60 -4.31 35.67
N ASP A 463 53.54 -3.89 34.41
CA ASP A 463 54.68 -3.78 33.50
C ASP A 463 55.34 -2.41 33.64
N LEU A 464 54.52 -1.37 33.87
CA LEU A 464 54.98 -0.02 34.18
C LEU A 464 55.76 0.03 35.51
N ASP A 465 55.41 -0.80 36.48
CA ASP A 465 56.06 -0.79 37.80
C ASP A 465 57.35 -1.64 37.87
N ILE A 466 57.69 -2.47 36.87
CA ILE A 466 58.80 -3.44 36.92
C ILE A 466 60.17 -2.79 37.21
N GLY A 467 60.39 -1.57 36.69
CA GLY A 467 61.66 -0.87 36.82
C GLY A 467 61.81 -0.02 38.09
N LEU A 468 60.78 0.04 38.95
CA LEU A 468 60.83 0.84 40.17
C LEU A 468 61.66 0.16 41.25
N GLN A 469 62.45 0.97 41.98
CA GLN A 469 63.15 0.52 43.17
C GLN A 469 62.18 0.35 44.34
N LYS A 470 62.57 -0.47 45.33
CA LYS A 470 61.77 -0.70 46.54
C LYS A 470 61.47 0.63 47.25
N GLY A 471 60.19 0.90 47.51
CA GLY A 471 59.71 2.12 48.18
C GLY A 471 59.34 3.27 47.25
N GLN A 472 59.86 3.33 46.02
CA GLN A 472 59.59 4.44 45.09
C GLN A 472 58.10 4.57 44.74
N LYS A 473 57.39 3.44 44.60
CA LYS A 473 55.95 3.46 44.29
C LYS A 473 55.11 4.17 45.37
N ASP A 474 55.45 3.93 46.63
CA ASP A 474 54.78 4.55 47.77
C ASP A 474 55.15 6.05 47.85
N GLU A 475 56.42 6.38 47.61
CA GLU A 475 56.88 7.77 47.55
C GLU A 475 56.19 8.57 46.43
N ILE A 476 56.07 8.02 45.22
CA ILE A 476 55.35 8.67 44.11
C ILE A 476 53.91 8.94 44.53
N SER A 477 53.23 7.92 45.08
CA SER A 477 51.83 8.02 45.52
C SER A 477 51.64 9.11 46.58
N GLN A 478 52.50 9.15 47.61
CA GLN A 478 52.44 10.16 48.67
C GLN A 478 52.70 11.57 48.14
N ASN A 479 53.70 11.74 47.26
CA ASN A 479 54.01 13.06 46.69
C ASN A 479 52.88 13.57 45.78
N ILE A 480 52.22 12.69 45.01
CA ILE A 480 51.06 13.07 44.20
C ILE A 480 49.89 13.47 45.10
N GLN A 481 49.57 12.68 46.14
CA GLN A 481 48.50 13.02 47.08
C GLN A 481 48.75 14.38 47.74
N ALA A 482 49.98 14.64 48.16
CA ALA A 482 50.36 15.92 48.75
C ALA A 482 50.23 17.08 47.74
N ALA A 483 50.72 16.91 46.51
CA ALA A 483 50.65 17.93 45.48
C ALA A 483 49.21 18.20 44.98
N MET A 484 48.34 17.19 45.00
CA MET A 484 46.93 17.31 44.61
C MET A 484 46.00 17.73 45.76
N ALA A 485 46.49 17.90 46.99
CA ALA A 485 45.65 18.20 48.14
C ALA A 485 44.79 19.48 47.97
N PRO A 486 45.34 20.63 47.49
CA PRO A 486 44.53 21.82 47.25
C PRO A 486 43.45 21.60 46.19
N PHE A 487 43.76 20.81 45.16
CA PHE A 487 42.80 20.44 44.14
C PHE A 487 41.67 19.57 44.70
N ALA A 488 42.00 18.56 45.52
CA ALA A 488 41.02 17.71 46.18
C ALA A 488 40.06 18.52 47.06
N GLU A 489 40.58 19.51 47.79
CA GLU A 489 39.77 20.42 48.61
C GLU A 489 38.82 21.26 47.75
N SER A 490 39.29 21.79 46.61
CA SER A 490 38.48 22.59 45.69
C SER A 490 37.37 21.81 44.95
N LEU A 491 37.43 20.47 44.99
CA LEU A 491 36.40 19.60 44.41
C LEU A 491 35.28 19.27 45.41
N GLN A 492 35.46 19.58 46.70
CA GLN A 492 34.43 19.32 47.70
C GLN A 492 33.14 20.07 47.35
N GLY A 493 32.01 19.39 47.42
CA GLY A 493 30.70 19.95 47.03
C GLY A 493 30.37 19.88 45.52
N GLN A 494 31.32 19.49 44.66
CA GLN A 494 31.01 19.23 43.23
C GLN A 494 30.43 17.82 43.02
N VAL A 495 29.45 17.72 42.13
CA VAL A 495 28.89 16.42 41.73
C VAL A 495 29.93 15.64 40.94
N GLY A 496 30.28 14.44 41.42
CA GLY A 496 31.30 13.60 40.76
C GLY A 496 32.75 13.89 41.18
N SER A 497 32.97 14.72 42.19
CA SER A 497 34.29 15.07 42.75
C SER A 497 35.22 13.87 42.97
N ALA A 498 34.73 12.79 43.57
CA ALA A 498 35.51 11.57 43.78
C ALA A 498 35.97 10.89 42.48
N SER A 499 35.13 10.92 41.44
CA SER A 499 35.46 10.35 40.12
C SER A 499 36.50 11.21 39.41
N THR A 500 36.34 12.54 39.44
CA THR A 500 37.31 13.48 38.85
C THR A 500 38.67 13.33 39.52
N TYR A 501 38.72 13.36 40.85
CA TYR A 501 39.95 13.18 41.61
C TYR A 501 40.60 11.82 41.31
N SER A 502 39.83 10.72 41.34
CA SER A 502 40.37 9.38 41.06
C SER A 502 40.96 9.25 39.66
N THR A 503 40.31 9.86 38.66
CA THR A 503 40.76 9.85 37.26
C THR A 503 42.08 10.60 37.12
N MET A 504 42.15 11.83 37.65
CA MET A 504 43.36 12.65 37.64
C MET A 504 44.49 11.99 38.42
N TYR A 505 44.22 11.45 39.61
CA TYR A 505 45.21 10.75 40.42
C TYR A 505 45.82 9.54 39.70
N LYS A 506 45.00 8.70 39.05
CA LYS A 506 45.48 7.53 38.30
C LYS A 506 46.39 7.91 37.14
N ALA A 507 45.98 8.91 36.35
CA ALA A 507 46.78 9.41 35.23
C ALA A 507 48.09 10.04 35.73
N ALA A 508 48.03 10.81 36.82
CA ALA A 508 49.19 11.41 37.44
C ALA A 508 50.19 10.36 37.92
N LEU A 509 49.70 9.33 38.64
CA LEU A 509 50.51 8.24 39.16
C LEU A 509 51.28 7.51 38.05
N ARG A 510 50.58 7.11 36.99
CA ARG A 510 51.18 6.38 35.87
C ARG A 510 52.20 7.24 35.12
N THR A 511 51.88 8.51 34.90
CA THR A 511 52.78 9.44 34.21
C THR A 511 54.02 9.74 35.07
N ALA A 512 53.87 9.99 36.37
CA ALA A 512 54.99 10.21 37.28
C ALA A 512 55.87 8.98 37.43
N THR A 513 55.30 7.77 37.54
CA THR A 513 56.05 6.51 37.53
C THR A 513 56.97 6.45 36.33
N SER A 514 56.47 6.82 35.15
CA SER A 514 57.28 6.77 33.94
C SER A 514 58.45 7.74 34.00
N TYR A 515 58.28 8.96 34.53
CA TYR A 515 59.39 9.91 34.71
C TYR A 515 60.45 9.39 35.69
N VAL A 516 60.03 8.72 36.76
CA VAL A 516 60.96 8.06 37.70
C VAL A 516 61.79 6.97 37.01
N LEU A 517 61.19 6.19 36.11
CA LEU A 517 61.93 5.20 35.30
C LEU A 517 62.97 5.84 34.35
N GLN A 518 62.82 7.13 34.01
CA GLN A 518 63.82 7.88 33.26
C GLN A 518 64.89 8.54 34.13
N GLY A 519 64.87 8.28 35.44
CA GLY A 519 65.88 8.74 36.39
C GLY A 519 65.50 10.00 37.17
N GLU A 520 64.27 10.51 37.02
CA GLU A 520 63.77 11.59 37.86
C GLU A 520 63.46 11.12 39.30
N SER A 521 63.57 12.01 40.28
CA SER A 521 63.18 11.68 41.65
C SER A 521 61.65 11.53 41.77
N PRO A 522 61.12 10.65 42.65
CA PRO A 522 59.68 10.53 42.89
C PRO A 522 58.97 11.85 43.19
N LYS A 523 59.64 12.74 43.92
CA LYS A 523 59.12 14.06 44.28
C LYS A 523 59.03 15.00 43.08
N ASP A 524 60.09 15.09 42.28
CA ASP A 524 60.13 15.99 41.13
C ASP A 524 59.20 15.51 40.01
N ALA A 525 59.13 14.19 39.79
CA ALA A 525 58.19 13.57 38.85
C ALA A 525 56.73 13.83 39.24
N ALA A 526 56.37 13.62 40.51
CA ALA A 526 55.02 13.91 41.01
C ALA A 526 54.68 15.39 40.86
N ARG A 527 55.60 16.28 41.24
CA ARG A 527 55.42 17.73 41.13
C ARG A 527 55.24 18.16 39.67
N ARG A 528 56.12 17.75 38.75
CA ARG A 528 56.03 18.08 37.32
C ARG A 528 54.65 17.75 36.76
N VAL A 529 54.16 16.54 37.04
CA VAL A 529 52.89 16.06 36.49
C VAL A 529 51.70 16.81 37.09
N VAL A 530 51.67 16.97 38.41
CA VAL A 530 50.55 17.66 39.08
C VAL A 530 50.55 19.17 38.78
N ASP A 531 51.71 19.80 38.66
CA ASP A 531 51.83 21.21 38.29
C ASP A 531 51.20 21.44 36.90
N GLY A 532 51.60 20.67 35.89
CA GLY A 532 51.03 20.78 34.54
C GLY A 532 49.55 20.36 34.44
N MET A 533 49.07 19.50 35.33
CA MET A 533 47.66 19.09 35.36
C MET A 533 46.75 20.16 35.98
N VAL A 534 47.15 20.74 37.12
CA VAL A 534 46.27 21.59 37.94
C VAL A 534 46.96 22.85 38.47
N ASN A 535 48.14 22.77 39.07
CA ASN A 535 48.68 23.92 39.81
C ASN A 535 49.14 25.06 38.90
N ASP A 536 49.52 24.78 37.65
CA ASP A 536 49.87 25.82 36.67
C ASP A 536 48.63 26.48 36.05
N LYS A 537 47.45 25.87 36.22
CA LYS A 537 46.19 26.36 35.64
C LYS A 537 45.35 27.14 36.64
N TYR A 538 45.44 26.82 37.92
CA TYR A 538 44.57 27.37 38.93
C TYR A 538 45.33 27.88 40.16
N ASP A 539 44.80 28.94 40.76
CA ASP A 539 45.05 29.26 42.16
C ASP A 539 43.92 28.70 43.03
N PHE A 540 44.26 28.20 44.21
CA PHE A 540 43.33 27.53 45.13
C PHE A 540 43.04 28.40 46.35
N PHE A 541 41.76 28.49 46.71
CA PHE A 541 41.26 29.30 47.82
C PHE A 541 40.37 28.46 48.73
N GLY A 542 40.91 27.33 49.21
CA GLY A 542 40.18 26.33 50.00
C GLY A 542 39.19 25.54 49.14
N THR A 543 37.90 25.82 49.29
CA THR A 543 36.81 25.06 48.64
C THR A 543 36.58 25.40 47.17
N TYR A 544 37.29 26.40 46.64
CA TYR A 544 37.20 26.76 45.23
C TYR A 544 38.57 27.02 44.60
N ARG A 545 38.58 26.99 43.26
CA ARG A 545 39.75 27.24 42.42
C ARG A 545 39.41 28.32 41.40
N VAL A 546 40.38 29.13 41.02
CA VAL A 546 40.21 30.18 40.01
C VAL A 546 41.26 30.00 38.91
N PRO A 547 40.86 29.98 37.62
CA PRO A 547 41.81 29.93 36.51
C PRO A 547 42.81 31.09 36.56
N LYS A 548 44.09 30.80 36.39
CA LYS A 548 45.19 31.79 36.36
C LYS A 548 45.15 32.72 35.13
N THR A 549 44.26 32.44 34.18
CA THR A 549 43.95 33.35 33.06
C THR A 549 43.17 34.59 33.53
N LEU A 550 42.63 34.57 34.75
CA LEU A 550 41.91 35.68 35.39
C LEU A 550 42.80 36.38 36.44
N ASP A 551 42.35 37.54 36.92
CA ASP A 551 42.91 38.13 38.14
C ASP A 551 42.39 37.37 39.37
N THR A 552 43.08 36.31 39.76
CA THR A 552 42.68 35.40 40.84
C THR A 552 42.56 36.12 42.19
N GLY A 553 43.40 37.15 42.42
CA GLY A 553 43.34 38.00 43.61
C GLY A 553 42.08 38.87 43.64
N ALA A 554 41.70 39.46 42.50
CA ALA A 554 40.43 40.18 42.39
C ALA A 554 39.23 39.26 42.57
N VAL A 555 39.21 38.09 41.91
CA VAL A 555 38.11 37.13 42.05
C VAL A 555 37.94 36.70 43.51
N SER A 556 39.02 36.39 44.22
CA SER A 556 38.96 35.99 45.63
C SER A 556 38.38 37.08 46.53
N ARG A 557 38.85 38.34 46.37
CA ARG A 557 38.27 39.50 47.09
C ARG A 557 36.80 39.72 46.74
N GLY A 558 36.44 39.53 45.47
CA GLY A 558 35.06 39.62 45.00
C GLY A 558 34.16 38.56 45.61
N ALA A 559 34.64 37.32 45.73
CA ALA A 559 33.90 36.23 46.36
C ALA A 559 33.64 36.50 47.85
N GLU A 560 34.65 37.01 48.56
CA GLU A 560 34.51 37.40 49.97
C GLU A 560 33.49 38.54 50.13
N ARG A 561 33.56 39.58 49.30
CA ARG A 561 32.58 40.69 49.30
C ARG A 561 31.18 40.24 48.92
N ALA A 562 31.06 39.39 47.90
CA ALA A 562 29.79 38.85 47.46
C ALA A 562 29.11 38.06 48.58
N LEU A 563 29.87 37.33 49.40
CA LEU A 563 29.34 36.62 50.56
C LEU A 563 28.89 37.58 51.67
N GLN A 564 29.68 38.62 51.94
CA GLN A 564 29.38 39.62 52.98
C GLN A 564 28.21 40.55 52.62
N THR A 565 27.92 40.74 51.34
CA THR A 565 26.88 41.66 50.86
C THR A 565 25.53 41.00 50.58
N ILE A 566 25.44 39.67 50.62
CA ILE A 566 24.16 38.96 50.53
C ILE A 566 23.23 39.42 51.64
N LYS A 567 21.98 39.69 51.30
CA LYS A 567 20.97 40.12 52.27
C LYS A 567 20.00 38.99 52.62
N PRO A 568 19.46 38.93 53.85
CA PRO A 568 18.49 37.92 54.25
C PRO A 568 17.30 37.80 53.30
N GLU A 569 16.80 38.92 52.78
CA GLU A 569 15.66 38.98 51.85
C GLU A 569 15.92 38.39 50.45
N GLU A 570 17.19 38.16 50.11
CA GLU A 570 17.59 37.54 48.84
C GLU A 570 17.58 36.01 48.92
N LEU A 571 17.59 35.45 50.13
CA LEU A 571 17.65 34.01 50.36
C LEU A 571 16.26 33.36 50.29
N MET A 572 16.17 32.20 49.64
CA MET A 572 15.00 31.35 49.74
C MET A 572 14.97 30.71 51.13
N VAL A 573 13.95 31.04 51.90
CA VAL A 573 13.75 30.46 53.22
C VAL A 573 13.35 28.99 53.08
N LEU A 574 14.10 28.10 53.74
CA LEU A 574 13.73 26.68 53.82
C LEU A 574 12.42 26.56 54.62
N PRO A 575 11.50 25.63 54.30
CA PRO A 575 10.27 25.44 55.08
C PRO A 575 10.60 25.25 56.57
N GLY A 576 10.22 26.24 57.37
CA GLY A 576 10.59 26.30 58.78
C GLY A 576 9.78 25.34 59.65
N ILE A 577 10.30 25.08 60.85
CA ILE A 577 9.57 24.42 61.94
C ILE A 577 8.31 25.24 62.26
N GLN A 578 7.17 24.58 62.51
CA GLN A 578 5.92 25.25 62.90
C GLN A 578 6.17 26.25 64.05
N GLY A 579 5.83 27.53 63.83
CA GLY A 579 5.96 28.60 64.83
C GLY A 579 7.12 29.58 64.62
N VAL A 580 8.02 29.35 63.65
CA VAL A 580 9.06 30.30 63.25
C VAL A 580 8.56 31.14 62.07
N THR A 581 8.68 32.46 62.12
CA THR A 581 8.32 33.31 60.97
C THR A 581 9.36 33.21 59.86
N ASP A 582 8.97 33.44 58.61
CA ASP A 582 9.89 33.45 57.46
C ASP A 582 11.04 34.45 57.67
N GLU A 583 10.79 35.57 58.34
CA GLU A 583 11.79 36.60 58.64
C GLU A 583 12.84 36.11 59.66
N GLN A 584 12.41 35.38 60.70
CA GLN A 584 13.32 34.77 61.67
C GLN A 584 14.12 33.62 61.04
N ASN A 585 13.48 32.84 60.18
CA ASN A 585 14.10 31.73 59.48
C ASN A 585 15.15 32.22 58.45
N ALA A 586 14.85 33.29 57.71
CA ALA A 586 15.80 33.94 56.81
C ALA A 586 17.01 34.52 57.57
N LYS A 587 16.78 35.11 58.75
CA LYS A 587 17.85 35.62 59.61
C LYS A 587 18.76 34.49 60.13
N GLN A 588 18.20 33.38 60.59
CA GLN A 588 18.98 32.22 61.04
C GLN A 588 19.79 31.60 59.89
N LEU A 589 19.18 31.47 58.72
CA LEU A 589 19.88 31.00 57.51
C LEU A 589 21.02 31.95 57.12
N TYR A 590 20.80 33.26 57.21
CA TYR A 590 21.83 34.27 56.97
C TYR A 590 22.98 34.19 58.00
N GLU A 591 22.69 34.03 59.28
CA GLU A 591 23.73 33.86 60.32
C GLU A 591 24.55 32.57 60.11
N ALA A 592 23.91 31.48 59.70
CA ALA A 592 24.58 30.24 59.31
C ALA A 592 25.43 30.43 58.04
N LEU A 593 24.93 31.20 57.07
CA LEU A 593 25.64 31.54 55.85
C LEU A 593 26.89 32.39 56.12
N GLN A 594 26.81 33.40 56.98
CA GLN A 594 27.98 34.24 57.31
C GLN A 594 29.05 33.47 58.08
N SER A 595 28.67 32.46 58.86
CA SER A 595 29.62 31.67 59.66
C SER A 595 30.20 30.46 58.93
N SER A 596 29.42 29.80 58.07
CA SER A 596 29.76 28.49 57.48
C SER A 596 29.49 28.41 55.98
N GLY A 597 29.14 29.52 55.35
CA GLY A 597 28.94 29.62 53.91
C GLY A 597 30.22 29.39 53.13
N GLN A 598 30.12 28.61 52.06
CA GLN A 598 31.25 28.28 51.21
C GLN A 598 30.92 28.49 49.74
N TRP A 599 31.83 29.13 49.04
CA TRP A 599 31.84 29.13 47.59
C TRP A 599 32.44 27.83 47.07
N VAL A 600 31.74 27.20 46.13
CA VAL A 600 32.24 26.04 45.38
C VAL A 600 32.19 26.36 43.89
N PRO A 601 33.12 25.86 43.06
CA PRO A 601 33.07 26.14 41.64
C PRO A 601 31.87 25.45 41.00
N THR A 602 31.25 26.12 40.03
CA THR A 602 30.17 25.53 39.24
C THR A 602 30.68 24.36 38.38
N ASN A 603 29.79 23.43 38.00
CA ASN A 603 30.17 22.24 37.23
C ASN A 603 30.70 22.58 35.81
N ASP A 604 30.28 23.71 35.26
CA ASP A 604 30.71 24.25 33.96
C ASP A 604 31.93 25.17 34.08
N GLU A 605 32.50 25.31 35.29
CA GLU A 605 33.61 26.21 35.61
C GLU A 605 33.39 27.67 35.17
N SER A 606 32.15 28.16 35.10
CA SER A 606 31.82 29.54 34.73
C SER A 606 31.83 30.52 35.91
N GLY A 607 31.91 30.02 37.14
CA GLY A 607 31.94 30.84 38.34
C GLY A 607 31.85 30.03 39.63
N LEU A 608 31.29 30.66 40.66
CA LEU A 608 31.12 30.09 42.00
C LEU A 608 29.62 30.00 42.36
N ALA A 609 29.22 28.85 42.91
CA ALA A 609 27.92 28.64 43.54
C ALA A 609 28.05 28.71 45.06
N LEU A 610 27.06 29.31 45.71
CA LEU A 610 27.06 29.42 47.16
C LEU A 610 26.43 28.18 47.80
N THR A 611 27.11 27.63 48.80
CA THR A 611 26.66 26.46 49.54
C THR A 611 26.73 26.67 51.04
N LEU A 612 25.92 25.90 51.77
CA LEU A 612 25.96 25.81 53.22
C LEU A 612 25.84 24.34 53.61
N ASN A 613 26.81 23.80 54.33
CA ASN A 613 26.89 22.37 54.71
C ASN A 613 26.73 21.41 53.50
N GLY A 614 27.27 21.78 52.35
CA GLY A 614 27.17 21.01 51.10
C GLY A 614 25.86 21.15 50.34
N TYR A 615 24.89 21.91 50.85
CA TYR A 615 23.65 22.22 50.12
C TYR A 615 23.78 23.53 49.35
N GLN A 616 23.39 23.52 48.08
CA GLN A 616 23.37 24.73 47.25
C GLN A 616 22.25 25.66 47.71
N LEU A 617 22.59 26.92 48.00
CA LEU A 617 21.61 27.91 48.43
C LEU A 617 20.86 28.48 47.22
N MET A 618 19.55 28.62 47.40
CA MET A 618 18.66 29.21 46.41
C MET A 618 18.34 30.65 46.79
N GLY A 619 18.23 31.51 45.79
CA GLY A 619 17.68 32.83 45.91
C GLY A 619 16.15 32.80 45.97
N LYS A 620 15.55 33.89 46.40
CA LYS A 620 14.08 34.06 46.48
C LYS A 620 13.35 33.87 45.13
N ASP A 621 14.07 33.96 44.02
CA ASP A 621 13.61 33.66 42.66
C ASP A 621 13.56 32.15 42.34
N GLY A 622 13.92 31.30 43.30
CA GLY A 622 13.98 29.85 43.16
C GLY A 622 15.20 29.36 42.38
N LYS A 623 16.16 30.24 42.04
CA LYS A 623 17.38 29.86 41.31
C LYS A 623 18.56 29.74 42.25
N PRO A 624 19.58 28.94 41.91
CA PRO A 624 20.78 28.88 42.73
C PRO A 624 21.55 30.20 42.74
N ILE A 625 22.12 30.55 43.90
CA ILE A 625 22.96 31.75 44.03
C ILE A 625 24.33 31.47 43.41
N ILE A 626 24.54 32.03 42.22
CA ILE A 626 25.78 31.89 41.44
C ILE A 626 26.37 33.27 41.18
N ARG A 627 27.70 33.35 41.15
CA ARG A 627 28.46 34.51 40.68
C ARG A 627 29.42 34.06 39.59
N THR A 628 29.34 34.69 38.43
CA THR A 628 30.26 34.46 37.31
C THR A 628 31.64 35.02 37.62
N TRP A 629 32.67 34.54 36.91
CA TRP A 629 34.02 35.09 37.04
C TRP A 629 34.09 36.60 36.82
N ASP A 630 33.42 37.11 35.78
CA ASP A 630 33.40 38.54 35.45
C ASP A 630 32.79 39.38 36.58
N GLN A 631 31.71 38.88 37.20
CA GLN A 631 31.06 39.55 38.33
C GLN A 631 32.01 39.63 39.53
N LEU A 632 32.63 38.51 39.90
CA LEU A 632 33.55 38.44 41.03
C LEU A 632 34.79 39.31 40.81
N GLN A 633 35.35 39.28 39.59
CA GLN A 633 36.50 40.10 39.25
C GLN A 633 36.16 41.59 39.31
N THR A 634 35.01 41.99 38.75
CA THR A 634 34.53 43.38 38.82
C THR A 634 34.33 43.82 40.28
N GLU A 635 33.70 42.99 41.10
CA GLU A 635 33.42 43.28 42.51
C GLU A 635 34.70 43.39 43.35
N GLY A 636 35.72 42.57 43.05
CA GLY A 636 37.02 42.61 43.73
C GLY A 636 37.98 43.70 43.28
N LEU A 637 37.72 44.33 42.13
CA LEU A 637 38.47 45.49 41.62
C LEU A 637 37.96 46.84 42.13
N GLN A 638 36.74 46.91 42.67
CA GLN A 638 36.24 48.15 43.27
C GLN A 638 37.08 48.48 44.52
N GLU A 639 37.77 49.62 44.56
CA GLU A 639 38.54 50.02 45.75
C GLU A 639 37.63 50.17 46.98
N SER A 640 38.05 49.64 48.13
CA SER A 640 37.49 50.01 49.43
C SER A 640 37.67 51.52 49.63
N GLY A 641 36.58 52.28 49.60
CA GLY A 641 36.61 53.74 49.60
C GLY A 641 37.50 54.32 50.70
N LYS A 642 38.69 54.81 50.31
CA LYS A 642 39.51 55.68 51.15
C LYS A 642 38.82 57.04 51.24
N TYR A 643 38.49 57.42 52.47
CA TYR A 643 38.21 58.77 52.96
C TYR A 643 38.42 59.89 51.93
N ARG A 644 37.32 60.40 51.35
CA ARG A 644 37.29 61.77 50.83
C ARG A 644 37.27 62.71 52.03
N VAL A 645 38.43 63.25 52.39
CA VAL A 645 38.52 64.42 53.27
C VAL A 645 37.83 65.58 52.54
N ALA A 646 36.82 66.17 53.16
CA ALA A 646 36.13 67.34 52.63
C ALA A 646 37.12 68.52 52.49
N PRO A 647 37.08 69.31 51.40
CA PRO A 647 37.86 70.53 51.33
C PRO A 647 37.31 71.53 52.36
N LEU A 648 38.20 72.05 53.21
CA LEU A 648 37.95 73.20 54.08
C LEU A 648 37.39 74.35 53.25
N GLY A 649 36.13 74.68 53.52
CA GLY A 649 35.49 75.87 52.98
C GLY A 649 36.14 77.12 53.56
N ILE A 650 36.66 77.97 52.68
CA ILE A 650 36.91 79.37 52.97
C ILE A 650 35.55 80.07 52.81
N MET A 651 34.98 80.55 53.93
CA MET A 651 33.93 81.57 53.91
C MET A 651 34.57 82.96 53.86
N PRO A 652 33.94 83.94 53.18
CA PRO A 652 34.30 85.35 53.29
C PRO A 652 33.95 85.96 54.64
#